data_AF-A0A2G5V8A5-F1
#
_entry.id   AF-A0A2G5V8A5-F1
#
_cell.length_a   1.000
_cell.length_b   1.000
_cell.length_c   1.000
_cell.angle_alpha   90.00
_cell.angle_beta   90.00
_cell.angle_gamma   90.00
#
_symmetry.space_group_name_H-M   'P 1'
#
loop_
_entity.id
_entity.type
_entity.pdbx_description
1 polymer ?
#
loop_
_entity_poly.entity_id
_entity_poly.type
_entity_poly.pdbx_seq_one_letter_code
_entity_poly.pdbx_strand_id
1 'polypeptide(L)'
;MYDIDFSIPYWLITYYHVIGIISLMFDAFSIYLILFKSSKIDNFRYFLLNFQLACCFTDIHLTFLMQPVPLYPLVSGYILGFLAQFGATTHHCMNIVIACLIYQIESMIFCFVRKHQAIANTLKKYIMPRWLVWSLFFFFAFDICMVVGMYAQTSMDQDAQFDYIRQNYPEYLSGFQSLPNFSIYDPGPFFVGTVLFAVTCGIVSFFILCLILANIFRMLGILKTQISASNYQKHRAAIWSLLAQFATSSVCVVPPIFFVFVVLIGIDGAQIIVEFLLVIACLHSSLNVTVLIITFPPYRKFVVSLIFRGDERFSISGRCPEISRVEKGIPLRVEEIWLTDNRVQIDDVEYEVVFEEPGMATTSSWSPPNIIMPNDPLTLRFHNYQTNRVVDKKISRNYGVETANRKVIEYLLGGRNNIRVQCLFVFYDGYETMQHLLGLSMMKVNELKSYDIGLTKCYAIIQTPLKKLRFGASHPSDFENPIVRTAEKIEISHYGYSEPDIWLETHKNLPNKEVIINAVIDGLTDIKVLNLIEYWRETRRAVGSSFSLLKANGDSIKMFLENVKDRFQGTYVELKVTNTNTFFNIDAVSIKMNSESKIVVYGGKTNHWPKMVSKVVIKMMAVGSSSEIQEKVEPLEEQPKIVPGKPLNLVFIVVPLLTFLIILCLWLFC
;
A
#
# COMPACT_ATOMS: atom_id res chain seq x y z
N MET A 1 56.11 -3.07 13.28
CA MET A 1 55.92 -3.76 11.98
C MET A 1 54.43 -3.96 11.86
N TYR A 2 53.81 -3.49 10.78
CA TYR A 2 52.36 -3.52 10.64
C TYR A 2 51.95 -4.83 9.96
N ASP A 3 50.92 -5.47 10.49
CA ASP A 3 50.36 -6.70 9.89
C ASP A 3 49.36 -6.29 8.79
N ILE A 4 49.84 -6.18 7.55
CA ILE A 4 49.03 -5.83 6.37
C ILE A 4 48.66 -7.12 5.64
N ASP A 5 47.36 -7.34 5.48
CA ASP A 5 46.85 -8.51 4.77
C ASP A 5 46.62 -8.19 3.29
N PHE A 6 47.43 -8.81 2.44
CA PHE A 6 47.33 -8.73 0.97
C PHE A 6 46.39 -9.80 0.39
N SER A 7 45.81 -10.67 1.24
CA SER A 7 44.84 -11.66 0.80
C SER A 7 43.57 -10.98 0.28
N ILE A 8 42.87 -11.66 -0.64
CA ILE A 8 41.63 -11.14 -1.22
C ILE A 8 40.51 -11.30 -0.17
N PRO A 9 39.88 -10.21 0.31
CA PRO A 9 38.83 -10.30 1.32
C PRO A 9 37.49 -10.70 0.67
N TYR A 10 37.30 -12.00 0.41
CA TYR A 10 36.09 -12.53 -0.21
C TYR A 10 34.79 -12.15 0.52
N TRP A 11 34.86 -12.00 1.85
CA TRP A 11 33.73 -11.58 2.67
C TRP A 11 33.29 -10.14 2.34
N LEU A 12 34.24 -9.22 2.12
CA LEU A 12 34.00 -7.82 1.82
C LEU A 12 33.44 -7.66 0.40
N ILE A 13 33.96 -8.43 -0.56
CA ILE A 13 33.45 -8.48 -1.94
C ILE A 13 32.01 -9.01 -1.97
N THR A 14 31.76 -10.11 -1.26
CA THR A 14 30.40 -10.66 -1.15
C THR A 14 29.46 -9.64 -0.51
N TYR A 15 29.93 -8.94 0.51
CA TYR A 15 29.17 -7.85 1.12
C TYR A 15 28.83 -6.75 0.12
N TYR A 16 29.80 -6.26 -0.68
CA TYR A 16 29.54 -5.24 -1.71
C TYR A 16 28.46 -5.65 -2.70
N HIS A 17 28.49 -6.89 -3.19
CA HIS A 17 27.44 -7.37 -4.09
C HIS A 17 26.06 -7.39 -3.44
N VAL A 18 25.97 -7.90 -2.20
CA VAL A 18 24.71 -7.99 -1.48
C VAL A 18 24.16 -6.60 -1.15
N ILE A 19 24.98 -5.74 -0.54
CA ILE A 19 24.53 -4.39 -0.16
C ILE A 19 24.26 -3.53 -1.39
N GLY A 20 25.07 -3.65 -2.46
CA GLY A 20 24.87 -2.93 -3.70
C GLY A 20 23.52 -3.25 -4.35
N ILE A 21 23.12 -4.53 -4.40
CA ILE A 21 21.80 -4.93 -4.91
C ILE A 21 20.69 -4.35 -4.04
N ILE A 22 20.83 -4.43 -2.71
CA ILE A 22 19.83 -3.90 -1.77
C ILE A 22 19.70 -2.39 -1.92
N SER A 23 20.80 -1.64 -1.92
CA SER A 23 20.80 -0.19 -2.10
C SER A 23 20.18 0.22 -3.42
N LEU A 24 20.52 -0.46 -4.53
CA LEU A 24 19.92 -0.20 -5.84
C LEU A 24 18.39 -0.37 -5.85
N MET A 25 17.87 -1.40 -5.16
CA MET A 25 16.43 -1.59 -5.02
C MET A 25 15.79 -0.44 -4.23
N PHE A 26 16.42 -0.01 -3.15
CA PHE A 26 15.95 1.11 -2.34
C PHE A 26 15.99 2.43 -3.13
N ASP A 27 17.06 2.69 -3.87
CA ASP A 27 17.21 3.91 -4.67
C ASP A 27 16.24 3.96 -5.85
N ALA A 28 16.07 2.85 -6.58
CA ALA A 28 15.05 2.76 -7.62
C ALA A 28 13.64 3.01 -7.06
N PHE A 29 13.35 2.46 -5.87
CA PHE A 29 12.08 2.68 -5.19
C PHE A 29 11.90 4.14 -4.74
N SER A 30 12.94 4.77 -4.19
CA SER A 30 12.91 6.16 -3.75
C SER A 30 12.67 7.12 -4.93
N ILE A 31 13.34 6.88 -6.06
CA ILE A 31 13.16 7.61 -7.32
C ILE A 31 11.71 7.46 -7.80
N TYR A 32 11.16 6.24 -7.80
CA TYR A 32 9.75 6.01 -8.15
C TYR A 32 8.78 6.79 -7.24
N LEU A 33 9.00 6.78 -5.91
CA LEU A 33 8.17 7.52 -4.97
C LEU A 33 8.21 9.03 -5.25
N ILE A 34 9.40 9.59 -5.50
CA ILE A 34 9.58 11.02 -5.78
C ILE A 34 8.95 11.41 -7.12
N LEU A 35 9.04 10.58 -8.16
CA LEU A 35 8.47 10.90 -9.47
C LEU A 35 6.94 10.77 -9.48
N PHE A 36 6.40 9.67 -8.95
CA PHE A 36 5.00 9.29 -9.17
C PHE A 36 4.07 9.50 -7.97
N LYS A 37 4.61 9.58 -6.74
CA LYS A 37 3.80 9.74 -5.50
C LYS A 37 3.96 11.10 -4.83
N SER A 38 4.68 12.01 -5.48
CA SER A 38 4.99 13.35 -4.98
C SER A 38 4.07 14.46 -5.54
N SER A 39 2.87 14.14 -6.04
CA SER A 39 1.96 15.08 -6.75
C SER A 39 1.52 16.33 -5.96
N LYS A 40 1.82 16.39 -4.65
CA LYS A 40 1.54 17.53 -3.75
C LYS A 40 2.79 18.25 -3.23
N ILE A 41 3.98 17.95 -3.75
CA ILE A 41 5.25 18.56 -3.32
C ILE A 41 5.72 19.52 -4.42
N ASP A 42 6.02 20.76 -4.03
CA ASP A 42 6.53 21.84 -4.90
C ASP A 42 7.85 21.46 -5.62
N ASN A 43 8.41 22.41 -6.37
CA ASN A 43 9.71 22.33 -7.07
C ASN A 43 10.89 21.77 -6.24
N PHE A 44 10.77 21.70 -4.91
CA PHE A 44 11.68 20.99 -4.02
C PHE A 44 11.91 19.52 -4.43
N ARG A 45 10.91 18.84 -4.99
CA ARG A 45 11.02 17.42 -5.38
C ARG A 45 12.16 17.13 -6.37
N TYR A 46 12.49 18.08 -7.25
CA TYR A 46 13.55 17.89 -8.25
C TYR A 46 14.96 17.95 -7.65
N PHE A 47 15.15 18.77 -6.62
CA PHE A 47 16.42 18.82 -5.88
C PHE A 47 16.61 17.56 -5.04
N LEU A 48 15.52 17.09 -4.42
CA LEU A 48 15.53 15.81 -3.71
C LEU A 48 15.81 14.64 -4.67
N LEU A 49 15.23 14.65 -5.88
CA LEU A 49 15.52 13.67 -6.92
C LEU A 49 17.00 13.70 -7.33
N ASN A 50 17.58 14.88 -7.54
CA ASN A 50 18.99 15.03 -7.88
C ASN A 50 19.91 14.44 -6.81
N PHE A 51 19.62 14.70 -5.54
CA PHE A 51 20.35 14.12 -4.41
C PHE A 51 20.25 12.59 -4.38
N GLN A 52 19.05 12.01 -4.60
CA GLN A 52 18.88 10.56 -4.63
C GLN A 52 19.59 9.91 -5.84
N LEU A 53 19.61 10.58 -7.00
CA LEU A 53 20.39 10.13 -8.16
C LEU A 53 21.90 10.16 -7.87
N ALA A 54 22.37 11.17 -7.14
CA ALA A 54 23.76 11.22 -6.70
C ALA A 54 24.11 10.04 -5.79
N CYS A 55 23.29 9.75 -4.76
CA CYS A 55 23.49 8.59 -3.89
C CYS A 55 23.52 7.27 -4.67
N CYS A 56 22.55 7.07 -5.56
CA CYS A 56 22.47 5.88 -6.41
C CYS A 56 23.72 5.70 -7.27
N PHE A 57 24.23 6.78 -7.86
CA PHE A 57 25.46 6.73 -8.65
C PHE A 57 26.69 6.42 -7.79
N THR A 58 26.80 7.03 -6.60
CA THR A 58 27.87 6.74 -5.64
C THR A 58 27.86 5.26 -5.25
N ASP A 59 26.68 4.69 -4.98
CA ASP A 59 26.55 3.28 -4.59
C ASP A 59 26.92 2.34 -5.72
N ILE A 60 26.46 2.61 -6.95
CA ILE A 60 26.87 1.85 -8.14
C ILE A 60 28.39 1.85 -8.27
N HIS A 61 28.99 3.03 -8.14
CA HIS A 61 30.43 3.19 -8.31
C HIS A 61 31.20 2.47 -7.20
N LEU A 62 30.83 2.65 -5.94
CA LEU A 62 31.52 2.06 -4.80
C LEU A 62 31.37 0.53 -4.72
N THR A 63 30.15 0.01 -4.90
CA THR A 63 29.81 -1.40 -4.62
C THR A 63 29.93 -2.34 -5.84
N PHE A 64 29.84 -1.82 -7.06
CA PHE A 64 29.96 -2.63 -8.28
C PHE A 64 31.17 -2.25 -9.14
N LEU A 65 31.38 -0.97 -9.42
CA LEU A 65 32.40 -0.54 -10.38
C LEU A 65 33.81 -0.58 -9.79
N MET A 66 33.97 -0.12 -8.55
CA MET A 66 35.25 0.03 -7.89
C MET A 66 35.58 -1.12 -6.94
N GLN A 67 34.70 -1.45 -5.98
CA GLN A 67 34.97 -2.43 -4.91
C GLN A 67 36.36 -2.26 -4.28
N PRO A 68 36.58 -1.15 -3.55
CA PRO A 68 37.89 -0.83 -2.99
C PRO A 68 38.28 -1.75 -1.85
N VAL A 69 39.55 -2.15 -1.82
CA VAL A 69 40.19 -2.84 -0.70
C VAL A 69 41.33 -1.96 -0.17
N PRO A 70 41.16 -1.34 1.01
CA PRO A 70 42.18 -0.48 1.60
C PRO A 70 43.30 -1.30 2.25
N LEU A 71 44.54 -0.82 2.17
CA LEU A 71 45.74 -1.48 2.71
C LEU A 71 46.40 -0.60 3.77
N TYR A 72 45.74 -0.42 4.92
CA TYR A 72 46.23 0.40 6.03
C TYR A 72 47.26 -0.32 6.92
N PRO A 73 48.20 0.41 7.55
CA PRO A 73 48.27 1.87 7.69
C PRO A 73 48.97 2.60 6.53
N LEU A 74 49.53 1.89 5.55
CA LEU A 74 50.01 2.52 4.32
C LEU A 74 48.82 3.21 3.64
N VAL A 75 48.99 4.44 3.16
CA VAL A 75 47.94 5.11 2.38
C VAL A 75 47.94 4.47 1.00
N SER A 76 47.37 3.27 0.91
CA SER A 76 47.36 2.46 -0.29
C SER A 76 46.13 1.57 -0.35
N GLY A 77 45.84 1.05 -1.55
CA GLY A 77 44.73 0.14 -1.76
C GLY A 77 44.66 -0.34 -3.20
N TYR A 78 43.78 -1.30 -3.43
CA TYR A 78 43.52 -1.87 -4.75
C TYR A 78 42.01 -2.01 -5.01
N ILE A 79 41.65 -2.31 -6.24
CA ILE A 79 40.25 -2.40 -6.68
C ILE A 79 39.99 -3.74 -7.36
N LEU A 80 38.82 -4.31 -7.06
CA LEU A 80 38.38 -5.60 -7.61
C LEU A 80 37.09 -5.51 -8.43
N GLY A 81 36.50 -4.31 -8.53
CA GLY A 81 35.23 -4.09 -9.20
C GLY A 81 35.31 -4.21 -10.73
N PHE A 82 34.16 -4.01 -11.37
CA PHE A 82 34.02 -4.16 -12.82
C PHE A 82 34.99 -3.28 -13.63
N LEU A 83 35.28 -2.05 -13.20
CA LEU A 83 36.19 -1.14 -13.92
C LEU A 83 37.64 -1.64 -13.94
N ALA A 84 38.06 -2.40 -12.94
CA ALA A 84 39.39 -3.00 -12.91
C ALA A 84 39.61 -3.96 -14.09
N GLN A 85 38.55 -4.64 -14.54
CA GLN A 85 38.59 -5.57 -15.67
C GLN A 85 38.82 -4.87 -17.02
N PHE A 86 38.50 -3.58 -17.11
CA PHE A 86 38.74 -2.74 -18.29
C PHE A 86 40.06 -1.94 -18.20
N GLY A 87 40.91 -2.24 -17.22
CA GLY A 87 42.19 -1.57 -17.03
C GLY A 87 42.10 -0.18 -16.39
N ALA A 88 40.97 0.17 -15.75
CA ALA A 88 40.89 1.40 -14.98
C ALA A 88 41.85 1.33 -13.77
N THR A 89 42.60 2.40 -13.51
CA THR A 89 43.51 2.43 -12.36
C THR A 89 42.76 2.73 -11.06
N THR A 90 43.30 2.25 -9.93
CA THR A 90 42.77 2.54 -8.59
C THR A 90 42.66 4.04 -8.34
N HIS A 91 43.66 4.81 -8.75
CA HIS A 91 43.67 6.26 -8.62
C HIS A 91 42.52 6.96 -9.37
N HIS A 92 42.23 6.54 -10.61
CA HIS A 92 41.09 7.10 -11.37
C HIS A 92 39.75 6.77 -10.70
N CYS A 93 39.59 5.53 -10.19
CA CYS A 93 38.36 5.15 -9.49
C CYS A 93 38.16 5.92 -8.18
N MET A 94 39.25 6.15 -7.42
CA MET A 94 39.24 7.00 -6.21
C MET A 94 38.86 8.45 -6.52
N ASN A 95 39.41 9.04 -7.59
CA ASN A 95 39.04 10.39 -8.02
C ASN A 95 37.52 10.53 -8.26
N ILE A 96 36.91 9.54 -8.92
CA ILE A 96 35.45 9.53 -9.15
C ILE A 96 34.69 9.43 -7.82
N VAL A 97 35.10 8.54 -6.90
CA VAL A 97 34.46 8.46 -5.57
C VAL A 97 34.52 9.80 -4.83
N ILE A 98 35.68 10.47 -4.82
CA ILE A 98 35.85 11.77 -4.15
C ILE A 98 34.89 12.81 -4.77
N ALA A 99 34.81 12.88 -6.10
CA ALA A 99 33.88 13.77 -6.78
C ALA A 99 32.42 13.48 -6.41
N CYS A 100 32.03 12.20 -6.36
CA CYS A 100 30.68 11.77 -5.99
C CYS A 100 30.33 12.16 -4.55
N LEU A 101 31.24 11.95 -3.59
CA LEU A 101 31.02 12.29 -2.19
C LEU A 101 30.86 13.80 -1.97
N ILE A 102 31.71 14.62 -2.62
CA ILE A 102 31.60 16.09 -2.57
C ILE A 102 30.25 16.52 -3.14
N TYR A 103 29.92 16.05 -4.35
CA TYR A 103 28.66 16.37 -5.01
C TYR A 103 27.42 15.97 -4.19
N GLN A 104 27.48 14.83 -3.49
CA GLN A 104 26.40 14.36 -2.63
C GLN A 104 26.17 15.30 -1.43
N ILE A 105 27.24 15.80 -0.80
CA ILE A 105 27.15 16.79 0.28
C ILE A 105 26.58 18.11 -0.25
N GLU A 106 27.10 18.61 -1.36
CA GLU A 106 26.67 19.88 -1.96
C GLU A 106 25.20 19.84 -2.41
N SER A 107 24.78 18.76 -3.06
CA SER A 107 23.39 18.56 -3.51
C SER A 107 22.41 18.50 -2.33
N MET A 108 22.82 17.93 -1.19
CA MET A 108 22.05 17.98 0.06
C MET A 108 21.94 19.42 0.60
N ILE A 109 23.05 20.19 0.62
CA ILE A 109 23.01 21.60 1.04
C ILE A 109 22.05 22.41 0.15
N PHE A 110 22.06 22.16 -1.16
CA PHE A 110 21.09 22.77 -2.08
C PHE A 110 19.64 22.40 -1.78
N CYS A 111 19.37 21.17 -1.33
CA CYS A 111 18.03 20.80 -0.85
C CYS A 111 17.59 21.71 0.33
N PHE A 112 18.49 22.00 1.27
CA PHE A 112 18.21 22.95 2.36
C PHE A 112 18.05 24.38 1.88
N VAL A 113 18.88 24.88 0.96
CA VAL A 113 18.72 26.22 0.36
C VAL A 113 17.36 26.35 -0.31
N ARG A 114 16.93 25.35 -1.07
CA ARG A 114 15.62 25.35 -1.72
C ARG A 114 14.47 25.28 -0.74
N LYS A 115 14.63 24.50 0.34
CA LYS A 115 13.61 24.43 1.40
C LYS A 115 13.51 25.76 2.16
N HIS A 116 14.64 26.38 2.45
CA HIS A 116 14.73 27.73 3.02
C HIS A 116 13.97 28.73 2.14
N GLN A 117 14.27 28.78 0.84
CA GLN A 117 13.62 29.67 -0.12
C GLN A 117 12.10 29.44 -0.20
N ALA A 118 11.64 28.20 -0.16
CA ALA A 118 10.20 27.89 -0.15
C ALA A 118 9.49 28.48 1.09
N ILE A 119 10.11 28.38 2.27
CA ILE A 119 9.55 28.92 3.52
C ILE A 119 9.62 30.45 3.53
N ALA A 120 10.75 31.02 3.11
CA ALA A 120 10.96 32.46 3.03
C ALA A 120 9.97 33.12 2.06
N ASN A 121 9.66 32.46 0.92
CA ASN A 121 8.65 32.93 -0.03
C ASN A 121 7.24 32.91 0.57
N THR A 122 6.88 31.88 1.33
CA THR A 122 5.60 31.82 2.07
C THR A 122 5.51 32.91 3.12
N LEU A 123 6.62 33.22 3.80
CA LEU A 123 6.70 34.26 4.84
C LEU A 123 6.86 35.68 4.27
N LYS A 124 7.19 35.82 2.97
CA LYS A 124 7.60 37.08 2.32
C LYS A 124 8.74 37.81 3.06
N LYS A 125 9.53 37.10 3.85
CA LYS A 125 10.60 37.64 4.70
C LYS A 125 11.80 36.70 4.68
N TYR A 126 13.00 37.26 4.83
CA TYR A 126 14.28 36.52 4.85
C TYR A 126 14.58 35.74 3.55
N ILE A 127 14.03 36.16 2.40
CA ILE A 127 14.36 35.58 1.10
C ILE A 127 15.83 35.85 0.79
N MET A 128 16.63 34.80 0.54
CA MET A 128 18.03 35.04 0.13
C MET A 128 18.05 35.66 -1.26
N PRO A 129 18.88 36.69 -1.49
CA PRO A 129 18.98 37.32 -2.78
C PRO A 129 19.59 36.35 -3.81
N ARG A 130 19.20 36.52 -5.08
CA ARG A 130 19.64 35.62 -6.17
C ARG A 130 21.16 35.54 -6.31
N TRP A 131 21.86 36.65 -6.13
CA TRP A 131 23.32 36.71 -6.21
C TRP A 131 24.00 35.82 -5.17
N LEU A 132 23.42 35.69 -3.96
CA LEU A 132 23.97 34.83 -2.91
C LEU A 132 23.81 33.35 -3.26
N VAL A 133 22.65 32.96 -3.82
CA VAL A 133 22.42 31.58 -4.27
C VAL A 133 23.38 31.21 -5.42
N TRP A 134 23.59 32.12 -6.37
CA TRP A 134 24.58 31.93 -7.44
C TRP A 134 26.01 31.87 -6.89
N SER A 135 26.35 32.72 -5.92
CA SER A 135 27.66 32.67 -5.26
C SER A 135 27.92 31.34 -4.56
N LEU A 136 26.91 30.76 -3.89
CA LEU A 136 27.01 29.42 -3.29
C LEU A 136 27.23 28.35 -4.37
N PHE A 137 26.52 28.46 -5.49
CA PHE A 137 26.71 27.54 -6.62
C PHE A 137 28.12 27.60 -7.20
N PHE A 138 28.67 28.80 -7.43
CA PHE A 138 30.04 28.94 -7.91
C PHE A 138 31.07 28.47 -6.88
N PHE A 139 30.83 28.68 -5.58
CA PHE A 139 31.70 28.16 -4.52
C PHE A 139 31.77 26.64 -4.54
N PHE A 140 30.63 25.95 -4.59
CA PHE A 140 30.57 24.49 -4.65
C PHE A 140 31.16 23.92 -5.94
N ALA A 141 30.83 24.53 -7.09
CA ALA A 141 31.43 24.13 -8.36
C ALA A 141 32.96 24.31 -8.37
N PHE A 142 33.47 25.35 -7.71
CA PHE A 142 34.91 25.57 -7.54
C PHE A 142 35.54 24.54 -6.60
N ASP A 143 34.88 24.24 -5.47
CA ASP A 143 35.34 23.28 -4.46
C ASP A 143 35.56 21.89 -5.08
N ILE A 144 34.53 21.33 -5.73
CA ILE A 144 34.64 20.02 -6.38
C ILE A 144 35.73 19.99 -7.45
N CYS A 145 35.85 21.03 -8.28
CA CYS A 145 36.88 21.08 -9.32
C CYS A 145 38.30 21.14 -8.74
N MET A 146 38.49 21.94 -7.68
CA MET A 146 39.80 22.12 -7.06
C MET A 146 40.24 20.89 -6.28
N VAL A 147 39.36 20.32 -5.44
CA VAL A 147 39.73 19.13 -4.64
C VAL A 147 40.03 17.93 -5.55
N VAL A 148 39.20 17.68 -6.57
CA VAL A 148 39.42 16.59 -7.51
C VAL A 148 40.67 16.86 -8.37
N GLY A 149 40.86 18.10 -8.84
CA GLY A 149 42.04 18.48 -9.63
C GLY A 149 43.35 18.34 -8.86
N MET A 150 43.38 18.77 -7.60
CA MET A 150 44.55 18.60 -6.72
C MET A 150 44.82 17.13 -6.41
N TYR A 151 43.78 16.35 -6.09
CA TYR A 151 43.94 14.92 -5.83
C TYR A 151 44.42 14.16 -7.06
N ALA A 152 43.92 14.48 -8.27
CA ALA A 152 44.38 13.87 -9.51
C ALA A 152 45.88 14.07 -9.78
N GLN A 153 46.48 15.15 -9.26
CA GLN A 153 47.92 15.42 -9.37
C GLN A 153 48.77 14.62 -8.36
N THR A 154 48.15 13.92 -7.40
CA THR A 154 48.86 13.05 -6.43
C THR A 154 49.20 11.67 -6.99
N SER A 155 48.82 11.38 -8.24
CA SER A 155 49.13 10.10 -8.88
C SER A 155 50.63 9.90 -9.04
N MET A 156 51.12 8.71 -8.70
CA MET A 156 52.48 8.27 -9.01
C MET A 156 52.45 7.24 -10.15
N ASP A 157 53.41 7.31 -11.08
CA ASP A 157 53.57 6.28 -12.11
C ASP A 157 53.90 4.92 -11.49
N GLN A 158 53.50 3.82 -12.15
CA GLN A 158 53.66 2.46 -11.59
C GLN A 158 55.11 2.12 -11.22
N ASP A 159 56.08 2.48 -12.07
CA ASP A 159 57.50 2.22 -11.80
C ASP A 159 57.97 3.01 -10.57
N ALA A 160 57.53 4.26 -10.43
CA ALA A 160 57.82 5.11 -9.27
C ALA A 160 57.16 4.58 -7.98
N GLN A 161 55.97 3.97 -8.06
CA GLN A 161 55.32 3.34 -6.92
C GLN A 161 56.14 2.14 -6.39
N PHE A 162 56.64 1.29 -7.28
CA PHE A 162 57.49 0.16 -6.89
C PHE A 162 58.84 0.60 -6.34
N ASP A 163 59.45 1.63 -6.91
CA ASP A 163 60.70 2.19 -6.38
C ASP A 163 60.51 2.83 -5.00
N TYR A 164 59.39 3.52 -4.79
CA TYR A 164 59.03 4.06 -3.47
C TYR A 164 58.86 2.95 -2.43
N ILE A 165 58.18 1.84 -2.77
CA ILE A 165 58.02 0.68 -1.88
C ILE A 165 59.38 0.02 -1.61
N ARG A 166 60.23 -0.17 -2.62
CA ARG A 166 61.55 -0.78 -2.46
C ARG A 166 62.45 0.02 -1.51
N GLN A 167 62.34 1.35 -1.53
CA GLN A 167 63.15 2.25 -0.70
C GLN A 167 62.61 2.39 0.73
N ASN A 168 61.29 2.55 0.90
CA ASN A 168 60.69 2.87 2.20
C ASN A 168 60.13 1.64 2.94
N TYR A 169 59.66 0.63 2.20
CA TYR A 169 58.96 -0.55 2.73
C TYR A 169 59.32 -1.86 1.99
N PRO A 170 60.60 -2.25 1.95
CA PRO A 170 61.06 -3.39 1.13
C PRO A 170 60.40 -4.73 1.52
N GLU A 171 59.96 -4.86 2.76
CA GLU A 171 59.27 -6.03 3.31
C GLU A 171 57.90 -6.33 2.68
N TYR A 172 57.18 -5.30 2.19
CA TYR A 172 55.86 -5.47 1.57
C TYR A 172 55.94 -5.60 0.03
N LEU A 173 57.13 -5.52 -0.56
CA LEU A 173 57.31 -5.50 -2.03
C LEU A 173 56.69 -6.74 -2.71
N SER A 174 56.88 -7.93 -2.14
CA SER A 174 56.30 -9.17 -2.67
C SER A 174 54.77 -9.17 -2.61
N GLY A 175 54.19 -8.58 -1.56
CA GLY A 175 52.75 -8.39 -1.40
C GLY A 175 52.17 -7.49 -2.49
N PHE A 176 52.76 -6.31 -2.71
CA PHE A 176 52.33 -5.39 -3.76
C PHE A 176 52.51 -5.94 -5.17
N GLN A 177 53.57 -6.73 -5.42
CA GLN A 177 53.78 -7.42 -6.72
C GLN A 177 52.72 -8.49 -7.01
N SER A 178 52.08 -9.05 -5.99
CA SER A 178 51.02 -10.05 -6.16
C SER A 178 49.67 -9.44 -6.56
N LEU A 179 49.50 -8.12 -6.42
CA LEU A 179 48.24 -7.43 -6.70
C LEU A 179 48.10 -7.08 -8.19
N PRO A 180 46.89 -7.22 -8.77
CA PRO A 180 46.65 -6.92 -10.19
C PRO A 180 46.70 -5.41 -10.50
N ASN A 181 46.30 -4.60 -9.53
CA ASN A 181 46.39 -3.14 -9.54
C ASN A 181 46.61 -2.67 -8.11
N PHE A 182 47.23 -1.51 -7.92
CA PHE A 182 47.23 -0.81 -6.64
C PHE A 182 47.56 0.68 -6.87
N SER A 183 47.35 1.48 -5.84
CA SER A 183 47.93 2.81 -5.76
C SER A 183 48.40 3.05 -4.34
N ILE A 184 49.64 3.51 -4.21
CA ILE A 184 50.24 3.95 -2.95
C ILE A 184 50.48 5.45 -3.04
N TYR A 185 50.21 6.15 -1.93
CA TYR A 185 50.37 7.60 -1.84
C TYR A 185 51.49 7.93 -0.85
N ASP A 186 52.46 8.71 -1.32
CA ASP A 186 53.46 9.33 -0.46
C ASP A 186 52.80 10.49 0.32
N PRO A 187 52.83 10.49 1.67
CA PRO A 187 52.31 11.58 2.50
C PRO A 187 53.19 12.84 2.45
N GLY A 188 53.62 13.24 1.26
CA GLY A 188 54.39 14.46 1.03
C GLY A 188 53.57 15.74 1.26
N PRO A 189 54.22 16.92 1.28
CA PRO A 189 53.58 18.20 1.57
C PRO A 189 52.37 18.53 0.67
N PHE A 190 52.42 18.10 -0.60
CA PHE A 190 51.33 18.33 -1.55
C PHE A 190 50.09 17.47 -1.26
N PHE A 191 50.28 16.18 -0.93
CA PHE A 191 49.18 15.29 -0.53
C PHE A 191 48.51 15.79 0.76
N VAL A 192 49.32 16.11 1.77
CA VAL A 192 48.82 16.67 3.04
C VAL A 192 48.11 18.01 2.81
N GLY A 193 48.66 18.89 1.97
CA GLY A 193 48.03 20.14 1.58
C GLY A 193 46.67 19.94 0.91
N THR A 194 46.53 18.92 0.05
CA THR A 194 45.28 18.55 -0.60
C THR A 194 44.24 18.09 0.41
N VAL A 195 44.61 17.22 1.36
CA VAL A 195 43.72 16.76 2.43
C VAL A 195 43.27 17.92 3.33
N LEU A 196 44.20 18.79 3.74
CA LEU A 196 43.88 19.96 4.57
C LEU A 196 42.95 20.94 3.85
N PHE A 197 43.16 21.17 2.55
CA PHE A 197 42.29 22.01 1.73
C PHE A 197 40.87 21.43 1.67
N ALA A 198 40.73 20.13 1.35
CA ALA A 198 39.44 19.45 1.31
C ALA A 198 38.71 19.49 2.66
N VAL A 199 39.41 19.24 3.77
CA VAL A 199 38.85 19.35 5.12
C VAL A 199 38.39 20.77 5.42
N THR A 200 39.18 21.78 5.05
CA THR A 200 38.82 23.20 5.25
C THR A 200 37.56 23.57 4.46
N CYS A 201 37.45 23.18 3.19
CA CYS A 201 36.25 23.36 2.39
C CYS A 201 35.03 22.66 3.02
N GLY A 202 35.19 21.41 3.47
CA GLY A 202 34.15 20.66 4.17
C GLY A 202 33.64 21.36 5.44
N ILE A 203 34.57 21.93 6.24
CA ILE A 203 34.23 22.73 7.42
C ILE A 203 33.44 23.98 7.04
N VAL A 204 33.86 24.71 6.01
CA VAL A 204 33.14 25.90 5.51
C VAL A 204 31.73 25.52 5.04
N SER A 205 31.59 24.44 4.27
CA SER A 205 30.30 23.91 3.81
C SER A 205 29.38 23.53 4.98
N PHE A 206 29.92 22.92 6.03
CA PHE A 206 29.18 22.61 7.27
C PHE A 206 28.72 23.88 8.00
N PHE A 207 29.56 24.91 8.10
CA PHE A 207 29.17 26.20 8.68
C PHE A 207 28.04 26.87 7.89
N ILE A 208 28.11 26.85 6.55
CA ILE A 208 27.04 27.35 5.68
C ILE A 208 25.72 26.60 5.97
N LEU A 209 25.77 25.27 6.06
CA LEU A 209 24.59 24.47 6.39
C LEU A 209 24.01 24.85 7.76
N CYS A 210 24.84 25.01 8.79
CA CYS A 210 24.42 25.43 10.12
C CYS A 210 23.72 26.80 10.11
N LEU A 211 24.23 27.78 9.35
CA LEU A 211 23.59 29.08 9.20
C LEU A 211 22.23 28.98 8.50
N ILE A 212 22.13 28.17 7.45
CA ILE A 212 20.86 27.93 6.74
C ILE A 212 19.85 27.28 7.68
N LEU A 213 20.25 26.25 8.43
CA LEU A 213 19.41 25.56 9.41
C LEU A 213 18.93 26.49 10.51
N ALA A 214 19.82 27.28 11.12
CA ALA A 214 19.46 28.26 12.14
C ALA A 214 18.39 29.23 11.63
N ASN A 215 18.54 29.71 10.40
CA ASN A 215 17.56 30.59 9.77
C ASN A 215 16.23 29.86 9.47
N ILE A 216 16.28 28.62 8.99
CA ILE A 216 15.08 27.78 8.79
C ILE A 216 14.30 27.60 10.10
N PHE A 217 14.98 27.25 11.20
CA PHE A 217 14.33 27.06 12.50
C PHE A 217 13.72 28.36 13.03
N ARG A 218 14.43 29.49 12.88
CA ARG A 218 13.88 30.82 13.19
C ARG A 218 12.62 31.11 12.38
N MET A 219 12.64 30.87 11.06
CA MET A 219 11.48 31.06 10.19
C MET A 219 10.32 30.12 10.54
N LEU A 220 10.59 28.86 10.88
CA LEU A 220 9.56 27.92 11.34
C LEU A 220 8.87 28.42 12.62
N GLY A 221 9.63 28.97 13.57
CA GLY A 221 9.07 29.55 14.79
C GLY A 221 8.04 30.65 14.51
N ILE A 222 8.32 31.51 13.53
CA ILE A 222 7.41 32.58 13.08
C ILE A 222 6.24 32.01 12.28
N LEU A 223 6.50 31.05 11.39
CA LEU A 223 5.50 30.43 10.53
C LEU A 223 4.40 29.73 11.35
N LYS A 224 4.73 29.20 12.54
CA LYS A 224 3.80 28.50 13.44
C LYS A 224 2.55 29.34 13.78
N THR A 225 2.67 30.67 13.85
CA THR A 225 1.56 31.57 14.21
C THR A 225 0.78 32.12 13.01
N GLN A 226 1.27 31.93 11.78
CA GLN A 226 0.72 32.59 10.58
C GLN A 226 0.02 31.66 9.58
N ILE A 227 0.19 30.34 9.69
CA ILE A 227 -0.39 29.38 8.75
C ILE A 227 -1.21 28.30 9.46
N SER A 228 -2.08 27.62 8.71
CA SER A 228 -2.85 26.50 9.21
C SER A 228 -1.96 25.37 9.73
N ALA A 229 -2.41 24.68 10.79
CA ALA A 229 -1.68 23.59 11.42
C ALA A 229 -1.26 22.48 10.43
N SER A 230 -2.10 22.20 9.43
CA SER A 230 -1.81 21.21 8.38
C SER A 230 -0.64 21.61 7.48
N ASN A 231 -0.56 22.88 7.06
CA ASN A 231 0.54 23.35 6.21
C ASN A 231 1.84 23.50 7.01
N TYR A 232 1.76 23.93 8.26
CA TYR A 232 2.91 23.95 9.18
C TYR A 232 3.51 22.56 9.38
N GLN A 233 2.67 21.54 9.59
CA GLN A 233 3.14 20.15 9.71
C GLN A 233 3.89 19.67 8.47
N LYS A 234 3.48 20.06 7.25
CA LYS A 234 4.20 19.70 6.01
C LYS A 234 5.59 20.34 5.94
N HIS A 235 5.71 21.62 6.30
CA HIS A 235 7.02 22.30 6.32
C HIS A 235 7.95 21.71 7.38
N ARG A 236 7.43 21.48 8.59
CA ARG A 236 8.16 20.85 9.69
C ARG A 236 8.62 19.44 9.33
N ALA A 237 7.73 18.57 8.86
CA ALA A 237 8.06 17.18 8.51
C ALA A 237 9.14 17.10 7.43
N ALA A 238 9.08 17.96 6.40
CA ALA A 238 10.10 18.00 5.35
C ALA A 238 11.47 18.44 5.86
N ILE A 239 11.56 19.35 6.84
CA ILE A 239 12.85 19.77 7.42
C ILE A 239 13.42 18.68 8.31
N TRP A 240 12.60 18.05 9.16
CA TRP A 240 13.03 16.93 9.97
C TRP A 240 13.47 15.74 9.11
N SER A 241 12.81 15.53 7.97
CA SER A 241 13.26 14.57 6.97
C SER A 241 14.64 14.91 6.40
N LEU A 242 14.84 16.14 5.93
CA LEU A 242 16.13 16.57 5.40
C LEU A 242 17.24 16.50 6.45
N LEU A 243 16.95 16.85 7.70
CA LEU A 243 17.89 16.75 8.81
C LEU A 243 18.30 15.29 9.06
N ALA A 244 17.33 14.37 9.04
CA ALA A 244 17.58 12.95 9.20
C ALA A 244 18.30 12.33 7.97
N GLN A 245 17.99 12.80 6.76
CA GLN A 245 18.70 12.41 5.53
C GLN A 245 20.14 12.93 5.52
N PHE A 246 20.38 14.14 6.03
CA PHE A 246 21.72 14.67 6.23
C PHE A 246 22.49 13.84 7.26
N ALA A 247 21.89 13.55 8.41
CA ALA A 247 22.52 12.73 9.44
C ALA A 247 22.89 11.32 8.94
N THR A 248 22.06 10.71 8.10
CA THR A 248 22.34 9.40 7.48
C THR A 248 23.40 9.50 6.37
N SER A 249 23.41 10.59 5.59
CA SER A 249 24.47 10.82 4.58
C SER A 249 25.83 11.12 5.20
N SER A 250 25.86 11.74 6.39
CA SER A 250 27.10 11.97 7.14
C SER A 250 27.83 10.69 7.53
N VAL A 251 27.14 9.53 7.54
CA VAL A 251 27.75 8.21 7.77
C VAL A 251 28.81 7.89 6.70
N CYS A 252 28.64 8.37 5.46
CA CYS A 252 29.66 8.23 4.39
C CYS A 252 30.93 9.04 4.62
N VAL A 253 30.87 10.07 5.47
CA VAL A 253 32.01 10.96 5.76
C VAL A 253 32.82 10.42 6.94
N VAL A 254 32.31 9.43 7.67
CA VAL A 254 33.00 8.82 8.81
C VAL A 254 34.32 8.15 8.40
N PRO A 255 34.40 7.31 7.34
CA PRO A 255 35.68 6.69 6.96
C PRO A 255 36.79 7.71 6.62
N PRO A 256 36.54 8.77 5.81
CA PRO A 256 37.53 9.83 5.57
C PRO A 256 37.97 10.61 6.83
N ILE A 257 37.09 10.78 7.83
CA ILE A 257 37.47 11.45 9.09
C ILE A 257 38.39 10.54 9.91
N PHE A 258 38.04 9.26 10.01
CA PHE A 258 38.84 8.28 10.74
C PHE A 258 40.17 7.97 10.05
N PHE A 259 40.26 8.11 8.73
CA PHE A 259 41.51 8.05 7.98
C PHE A 259 42.59 8.96 8.57
N VAL A 260 42.25 10.21 8.89
CA VAL A 260 43.19 11.17 9.48
C VAL A 260 43.71 10.66 10.83
N PHE A 261 42.85 10.12 11.68
CA PHE A 261 43.25 9.57 12.98
C PHE A 261 44.06 8.27 12.87
N VAL A 262 43.70 7.40 11.94
CA VAL A 262 44.38 6.11 11.70
C VAL A 262 45.80 6.34 11.20
N VAL A 263 45.99 7.27 10.25
CA VAL A 263 47.32 7.64 9.72
C VAL A 263 48.16 8.35 10.79
N LEU A 264 47.56 9.20 11.63
CA LEU A 264 48.29 9.95 12.66
C LEU A 264 48.68 9.10 13.88
N ILE A 265 47.87 8.11 14.26
CA ILE A 265 48.07 7.31 15.48
C ILE A 265 48.78 5.98 15.18
N GLY A 266 48.73 5.47 13.94
CA GLY A 266 49.45 4.26 13.54
C GLY A 266 49.02 3.02 14.32
N ILE A 267 47.71 2.75 14.36
CA ILE A 267 47.10 1.68 15.16
C ILE A 267 47.28 0.30 14.50
N ASP A 268 47.67 -0.70 15.27
CA ASP A 268 47.69 -2.10 14.83
C ASP A 268 46.27 -2.60 14.52
N GLY A 269 46.07 -3.23 13.36
CA GLY A 269 44.74 -3.67 12.89
C GLY A 269 43.90 -2.57 12.20
N ALA A 270 44.52 -1.46 11.80
CA ALA A 270 43.88 -0.36 11.08
C ALA A 270 43.13 -0.78 9.81
N GLN A 271 43.62 -1.79 9.08
CA GLN A 271 42.98 -2.31 7.87
C GLN A 271 41.55 -2.79 8.15
N ILE A 272 41.38 -3.70 9.12
CA ILE A 272 40.08 -4.25 9.50
C ILE A 272 39.13 -3.13 9.99
N ILE A 273 39.64 -2.16 10.76
CA ILE A 273 38.83 -1.03 11.24
C ILE A 273 38.27 -0.23 10.07
N VAL A 274 39.10 0.11 9.07
CA VAL A 274 38.66 0.89 7.92
C VAL A 274 37.72 0.08 7.01
N GLU A 275 37.95 -1.23 6.86
CA GLU A 275 37.01 -2.13 6.16
C GLU A 275 35.62 -2.13 6.82
N PHE A 276 35.54 -2.19 8.16
CA PHE A 276 34.26 -2.07 8.87
C PHE A 276 33.62 -0.68 8.72
N LEU A 277 34.40 0.40 8.73
CA LEU A 277 33.89 1.74 8.47
C LEU A 277 33.32 1.87 7.06
N LEU A 278 33.96 1.23 6.08
CA LEU A 278 33.53 1.20 4.69
C LEU A 278 32.23 0.38 4.51
N VAL A 279 32.11 -0.74 5.22
CA VAL A 279 30.85 -1.50 5.35
C VAL A 279 29.74 -0.60 5.87
N ILE A 280 29.98 0.15 6.95
CA ILE A 280 29.00 1.07 7.53
C ILE A 280 28.63 2.20 6.53
N ALA A 281 29.61 2.74 5.81
CA ALA A 281 29.37 3.77 4.79
C ALA A 281 28.48 3.27 3.63
N CYS A 282 28.61 2.01 3.22
CA CYS A 282 27.76 1.42 2.18
C CYS A 282 26.28 1.32 2.58
N LEU A 283 25.95 1.39 3.88
CA LEU A 283 24.56 1.39 4.36
C LEU A 283 23.86 2.74 4.16
N HIS A 284 24.59 3.83 3.91
CA HIS A 284 24.04 5.18 3.97
C HIS A 284 22.83 5.39 3.04
N SER A 285 22.84 4.84 1.82
CA SER A 285 21.77 5.07 0.85
C SER A 285 20.48 4.36 1.26
N SER A 286 20.59 3.09 1.69
CA SER A 286 19.46 2.34 2.23
C SER A 286 18.84 3.02 3.47
N LEU A 287 19.68 3.60 4.34
CA LEU A 287 19.24 4.39 5.50
C LEU A 287 18.56 5.68 5.07
N ASN A 288 19.14 6.40 4.09
CA ASN A 288 18.61 7.64 3.55
C ASN A 288 17.21 7.44 2.95
N VAL A 289 17.00 6.39 2.15
CA VAL A 289 15.68 6.03 1.59
C VAL A 289 14.69 5.63 2.68
N THR A 290 15.13 4.85 3.66
CA THR A 290 14.29 4.44 4.79
C THR A 290 13.79 5.67 5.57
N VAL A 291 14.71 6.58 5.90
CA VAL A 291 14.39 7.85 6.54
C VAL A 291 13.43 8.67 5.69
N LEU A 292 13.66 8.77 4.38
CA LEU A 292 12.78 9.49 3.45
C LEU A 292 11.34 8.96 3.52
N ILE A 293 11.15 7.63 3.47
CA ILE A 293 9.83 6.99 3.53
C ILE A 293 9.15 7.27 4.86
N ILE A 294 9.86 7.08 5.97
CA ILE A 294 9.29 7.21 7.33
C ILE A 294 8.89 8.66 7.62
N THR A 295 9.70 9.62 7.20
CA THR A 295 9.54 11.03 7.55
C THR A 295 8.56 11.77 6.64
N PHE A 296 8.40 11.36 5.37
CA PHE A 296 7.42 11.98 4.45
C PHE A 296 6.04 11.30 4.55
N PRO A 297 4.99 12.01 5.03
CA PRO A 297 3.65 11.44 5.16
C PRO A 297 3.04 10.82 3.89
N PRO A 298 3.17 11.39 2.68
CA PRO A 298 2.60 10.77 1.48
C PRO A 298 3.29 9.45 1.10
N TYR A 299 4.61 9.35 1.30
CA TYR A 299 5.37 8.13 1.00
C TYR A 299 5.05 7.04 2.00
N ARG A 300 5.05 7.37 3.30
CA ARG A 300 4.64 6.44 4.36
C ARG A 300 3.24 5.86 4.12
N LYS A 301 2.26 6.71 3.75
CA LYS A 301 0.90 6.27 3.43
C LYS A 301 0.87 5.28 2.28
N PHE A 302 1.62 5.56 1.22
CA PHE A 302 1.69 4.68 0.06
C PHE A 302 2.34 3.34 0.39
N VAL A 303 3.47 3.35 1.10
CA VAL A 303 4.20 2.14 1.49
C VAL A 303 3.36 1.26 2.42
N VAL A 304 2.72 1.84 3.43
CA VAL A 304 1.77 1.13 4.31
C VAL A 304 0.60 0.56 3.50
N SER A 305 0.13 1.29 2.48
CA SER A 305 -0.93 0.80 1.62
C SER A 305 -0.52 -0.34 0.66
N LEU A 306 0.78 -0.51 0.43
CA LEU A 306 1.34 -1.55 -0.44
C LEU A 306 1.69 -2.81 0.36
N ILE A 307 2.22 -2.65 1.57
CA ILE A 307 2.74 -3.75 2.38
C ILE A 307 1.62 -4.53 3.10
N PHE A 308 0.59 -3.85 3.60
CA PHE A 308 -0.41 -4.49 4.46
C PHE A 308 -1.77 -4.63 3.77
N ARG A 309 -2.41 -5.80 3.89
CA ARG A 309 -3.84 -5.98 3.56
C ARG A 309 -4.74 -5.16 4.52
N GLY A 310 -6.00 -4.92 4.13
CA GLY A 310 -6.92 -4.05 4.87
C GLY A 310 -7.14 -4.48 6.33
N ASP A 311 -7.24 -5.78 6.54
CA ASP A 311 -7.39 -6.49 7.82
C ASP A 311 -6.16 -6.37 8.74
N GLU A 312 -4.94 -6.55 8.21
CA GLU A 312 -3.68 -6.46 8.98
C GLU A 312 -3.39 -5.04 9.49
N ARG A 313 -3.86 -4.01 8.76
CA ARG A 313 -3.69 -2.60 9.13
C ARG A 313 -4.41 -2.25 10.43
N PHE A 314 -5.53 -2.90 10.73
CA PHE A 314 -6.27 -2.66 11.97
C PHE A 314 -5.45 -3.11 13.19
N SER A 315 -4.83 -4.29 13.14
CA SER A 315 -4.01 -4.78 14.26
C SER A 315 -2.84 -3.86 14.61
N ILE A 316 -2.18 -3.30 13.59
CA ILE A 316 -1.01 -2.40 13.77
C ILE A 316 -1.46 -1.01 14.19
N SER A 317 -2.47 -0.45 13.53
CA SER A 317 -2.98 0.89 13.87
C SER A 317 -3.56 0.96 15.28
N GLY A 318 -4.08 -0.16 15.81
CA GLY A 318 -4.60 -0.24 17.17
C GLY A 318 -3.53 -0.14 18.25
N ARG A 319 -2.25 -0.24 17.88
CA ARG A 319 -1.10 -0.11 18.80
C ARG A 319 -0.52 1.31 18.82
N CYS A 320 -0.83 2.17 17.85
CA CYS A 320 -0.26 3.51 17.73
C CYS A 320 -1.29 4.53 17.19
N PRO A 321 -1.70 5.55 17.98
CA PRO A 321 -2.69 6.56 17.58
C PRO A 321 -2.31 7.34 16.31
N GLU A 322 -1.02 7.64 16.13
CA GLU A 322 -0.47 8.35 14.99
C GLU A 322 -0.60 7.52 13.71
N ILE A 323 -0.34 6.20 13.80
CA ILE A 323 -0.53 5.26 12.70
C ILE A 323 -2.03 5.12 12.39
N SER A 324 -2.90 5.07 13.41
CA SER A 324 -4.36 5.03 13.20
C SER A 324 -4.90 6.24 12.43
N ARG A 325 -4.45 7.46 12.75
CA ARG A 325 -4.85 8.65 11.97
C ARG A 325 -4.39 8.58 10.51
N VAL A 326 -3.22 8.00 10.27
CA VAL A 326 -2.67 7.83 8.92
C VAL A 326 -3.46 6.77 8.14
N GLU A 327 -3.73 5.64 8.79
CA GLU A 327 -4.45 4.48 8.27
C GLU A 327 -5.89 4.84 7.89
N LYS A 328 -6.64 5.54 8.76
CA LYS A 328 -8.01 6.00 8.47
C LYS A 328 -8.11 6.93 7.25
N GLY A 329 -7.00 7.59 6.90
CA GLY A 329 -6.91 8.42 5.69
C GLY A 329 -6.67 7.64 4.39
N ILE A 330 -6.44 6.33 4.47
CA ILE A 330 -6.25 5.44 3.32
C ILE A 330 -7.63 4.86 2.93
N PRO A 331 -8.02 4.89 1.65
CA PRO A 331 -9.26 4.26 1.21
C PRO A 331 -9.32 2.79 1.60
N LEU A 332 -10.40 2.38 2.27
CA LEU A 332 -10.64 0.99 2.62
C LEU A 332 -11.32 0.31 1.43
N ARG A 333 -10.71 -0.74 0.90
CA ARG A 333 -11.28 -1.58 -0.15
C ARG A 333 -11.29 -3.01 0.37
N VAL A 334 -12.49 -3.56 0.51
CA VAL A 334 -12.72 -4.88 1.09
C VAL A 334 -13.72 -5.62 0.22
N GLU A 335 -13.58 -6.94 0.18
CA GLU A 335 -14.48 -7.81 -0.58
C GLU A 335 -15.78 -7.97 0.18
N GLU A 336 -15.70 -8.32 1.46
CA GLU A 336 -16.88 -8.61 2.25
C GLU A 336 -16.86 -7.89 3.60
N ILE A 337 -18.00 -7.33 3.98
CA ILE A 337 -18.25 -6.91 5.36
C ILE A 337 -19.50 -7.64 5.84
N TRP A 338 -19.40 -8.30 6.99
CA TRP A 338 -20.53 -8.89 7.67
C TRP A 338 -20.81 -8.12 8.95
N LEU A 339 -22.06 -7.66 9.09
CA LEU A 339 -22.55 -6.98 10.28
C LEU A 339 -23.65 -7.84 10.90
N THR A 340 -23.44 -8.24 12.13
CA THR A 340 -24.42 -8.96 12.96
C THR A 340 -24.55 -8.27 14.31
N ASP A 341 -25.45 -8.76 15.17
CA ASP A 341 -25.46 -8.37 16.57
C ASP A 341 -24.09 -8.66 17.21
N ASN A 342 -23.50 -7.61 17.78
CA ASN A 342 -22.23 -7.62 18.52
C ASN A 342 -20.97 -8.16 17.79
N ARG A 343 -21.02 -8.35 16.46
CA ARG A 343 -19.87 -8.80 15.66
C ARG A 343 -19.77 -8.05 14.35
N VAL A 344 -18.51 -7.79 13.96
CA VAL A 344 -18.17 -7.21 12.66
C VAL A 344 -17.11 -8.10 12.03
N GLN A 345 -17.36 -8.61 10.83
CA GLN A 345 -16.35 -9.29 10.04
C GLN A 345 -15.94 -8.41 8.87
N ILE A 346 -14.64 -8.26 8.65
CA ILE A 346 -14.07 -7.61 7.47
C ILE A 346 -13.18 -8.64 6.78
N ASP A 347 -13.57 -9.02 5.57
CA ASP A 347 -12.96 -10.12 4.81
C ASP A 347 -12.83 -11.39 5.69
N ASP A 348 -11.61 -11.83 5.99
CA ASP A 348 -11.34 -13.06 6.75
C ASP A 348 -11.20 -12.86 8.27
N VAL A 349 -11.38 -11.63 8.76
CA VAL A 349 -11.17 -11.29 10.17
C VAL A 349 -12.48 -10.86 10.84
N GLU A 350 -12.90 -11.64 11.83
CA GLU A 350 -14.03 -11.33 12.70
C GLU A 350 -13.56 -10.63 13.98
N TYR A 351 -14.29 -9.57 14.31
CA TYR A 351 -14.16 -8.77 15.53
C TYR A 351 -15.42 -8.99 16.37
N GLU A 352 -15.27 -9.63 17.51
CA GLU A 352 -16.37 -9.95 18.43
C GLU A 352 -16.06 -9.39 19.83
N VAL A 353 -17.05 -8.78 20.48
CA VAL A 353 -16.96 -8.42 21.90
C VAL A 353 -17.68 -9.50 22.72
N VAL A 354 -16.90 -10.25 23.52
CA VAL A 354 -17.40 -11.34 24.38
C VAL A 354 -17.23 -11.03 25.86
N PHE A 355 -18.12 -11.60 26.68
CA PHE A 355 -17.92 -11.74 28.12
C PHE A 355 -16.98 -12.92 28.42
N GLU A 356 -16.19 -12.81 29.48
CA GLU A 356 -15.35 -13.90 29.98
C GLU A 356 -16.25 -14.91 30.72
N GLU A 357 -16.77 -15.94 30.03
CA GLU A 357 -17.47 -17.05 30.71
C GLU A 357 -16.45 -18.06 31.27
N PRO A 358 -16.45 -18.34 32.59
CA PRO A 358 -15.61 -19.39 33.15
C PRO A 358 -16.23 -20.77 32.86
N GLY A 359 -15.75 -21.41 31.80
CA GLY A 359 -15.67 -22.88 31.76
C GLY A 359 -16.81 -23.68 31.11
N MET A 360 -17.24 -23.38 29.89
CA MET A 360 -17.91 -24.39 29.05
C MET A 360 -17.42 -24.39 27.59
N ALA A 361 -17.18 -25.60 27.09
CA ALA A 361 -16.91 -25.85 25.69
C ALA A 361 -18.17 -25.59 24.85
N THR A 362 -18.02 -24.75 23.82
CA THR A 362 -18.82 -24.63 22.60
C THR A 362 -20.14 -25.42 22.55
N THR A 363 -21.25 -24.72 22.74
CA THR A 363 -22.49 -24.99 21.98
C THR A 363 -23.15 -23.67 21.61
N SER A 364 -23.35 -23.46 20.31
CA SER A 364 -24.24 -22.43 19.78
C SER A 364 -25.67 -22.72 20.24
N SER A 365 -26.16 -22.02 21.25
CA SER A 365 -27.59 -21.99 21.55
C SER A 365 -28.00 -20.64 22.09
N TRP A 366 -29.00 -20.07 21.43
CA TRP A 366 -29.90 -19.02 21.90
C TRP A 366 -30.00 -18.97 23.45
N SER A 367 -29.54 -17.87 24.04
CA SER A 367 -29.84 -17.50 25.43
C SER A 367 -30.76 -16.27 25.42
N PRO A 368 -31.80 -16.19 26.27
CA PRO A 368 -32.78 -15.12 26.23
C PRO A 368 -32.22 -13.76 26.71
N PRO A 369 -32.85 -12.62 26.37
CA PRO A 369 -32.25 -11.28 26.42
C PRO A 369 -32.00 -10.66 27.81
N ASN A 370 -32.19 -11.38 28.91
CA ASN A 370 -32.32 -10.78 30.25
C ASN A 370 -31.43 -11.40 31.33
N ILE A 371 -30.12 -11.51 31.09
CA ILE A 371 -29.16 -11.62 32.21
C ILE A 371 -28.05 -10.59 32.00
N ILE A 372 -28.24 -9.42 32.63
CA ILE A 372 -27.18 -8.43 32.81
C ILE A 372 -26.26 -8.97 33.91
N MET A 373 -25.06 -9.43 33.57
CA MET A 373 -23.97 -9.62 34.53
C MET A 373 -23.05 -8.38 34.49
N PRO A 374 -23.13 -7.44 35.46
CA PRO A 374 -22.55 -6.11 35.30
C PRO A 374 -21.03 -6.01 35.48
N ASN A 375 -20.33 -7.09 35.86
CA ASN A 375 -18.97 -7.01 36.41
C ASN A 375 -17.92 -7.91 35.75
N ASP A 376 -18.27 -8.72 34.76
CA ASP A 376 -17.27 -9.55 34.06
C ASP A 376 -16.48 -8.71 33.04
N PRO A 377 -15.15 -8.87 32.97
CA PRO A 377 -14.33 -8.09 32.06
C PRO A 377 -14.63 -8.46 30.59
N LEU A 378 -14.94 -7.45 29.79
CA LEU A 378 -15.13 -7.62 28.35
C LEU A 378 -13.80 -7.93 27.66
N THR A 379 -13.85 -8.83 26.68
CA THR A 379 -12.71 -9.19 25.84
C THR A 379 -13.07 -8.96 24.38
N LEU A 380 -12.22 -8.22 23.67
CA LEU A 380 -12.27 -8.11 22.21
C LEU A 380 -11.55 -9.30 21.62
N ARG A 381 -12.30 -10.18 20.98
CA ARG A 381 -11.80 -11.36 20.28
C ARG A 381 -11.60 -11.04 18.80
N PHE A 382 -10.43 -11.40 18.31
CA PHE A 382 -10.07 -11.37 16.89
C PHE A 382 -9.97 -12.80 16.39
N HIS A 383 -10.78 -13.17 15.41
CA HIS A 383 -10.70 -14.49 14.79
C HIS A 383 -10.34 -14.34 13.31
N ASN A 384 -9.21 -14.90 12.90
CA ASN A 384 -8.79 -14.92 11.50
C ASN A 384 -9.09 -16.30 10.91
N TYR A 385 -10.06 -16.36 10.00
CA TYR A 385 -10.54 -17.60 9.39
C TYR A 385 -9.53 -18.27 8.44
N GLN A 386 -8.62 -17.50 7.84
CA GLN A 386 -7.56 -18.07 6.98
C GLN A 386 -6.50 -18.83 7.76
N THR A 387 -6.07 -18.28 8.89
CA THR A 387 -5.00 -18.83 9.73
C THR A 387 -5.52 -19.64 10.91
N ASN A 388 -6.83 -19.64 11.12
CA ASN A 388 -7.52 -20.22 12.27
C ASN A 388 -6.94 -19.75 13.62
N ARG A 389 -6.47 -18.49 13.67
CA ARG A 389 -5.86 -17.88 14.87
C ARG A 389 -6.90 -17.02 15.59
N VAL A 390 -6.98 -17.22 16.90
CA VAL A 390 -7.77 -16.41 17.81
C VAL A 390 -6.84 -15.58 18.68
N VAL A 391 -7.07 -14.27 18.75
CA VAL A 391 -6.34 -13.35 19.64
C VAL A 391 -7.37 -12.65 20.51
N ASP A 392 -7.15 -12.66 21.81
CA ASP A 392 -8.03 -12.01 22.78
C ASP A 392 -7.34 -10.77 23.37
N LYS A 393 -8.04 -9.63 23.38
CA LYS A 393 -7.58 -8.38 23.99
C LYS A 393 -8.57 -7.91 25.05
N LYS A 394 -8.13 -7.88 26.31
CA LYS A 394 -8.94 -7.39 27.43
C LYS A 394 -9.29 -5.91 27.25
N ILE A 395 -10.57 -5.58 27.36
CA ILE A 395 -11.08 -4.21 27.37
C ILE A 395 -11.12 -3.72 28.83
N SER A 396 -10.75 -2.45 29.07
CA SER A 396 -10.76 -1.86 30.41
C SER A 396 -12.18 -1.84 31.01
N ARG A 397 -12.26 -2.09 32.33
CA ARG A 397 -13.43 -2.50 33.16
C ARG A 397 -14.67 -1.57 33.21
N ASN A 398 -14.80 -0.56 32.35
CA ASN A 398 -15.84 0.48 32.50
C ASN A 398 -16.84 0.59 31.33
N TYR A 399 -16.90 -0.38 30.41
CA TYR A 399 -17.81 -0.32 29.25
C TYR A 399 -18.85 -1.43 29.32
N GLY A 400 -20.12 -1.13 29.00
CA GLY A 400 -21.10 -2.14 28.62
C GLY A 400 -20.85 -2.64 27.19
N VAL A 401 -21.41 -3.80 26.82
CA VAL A 401 -21.22 -4.45 25.50
C VAL A 401 -21.53 -3.50 24.35
N GLU A 402 -22.66 -2.80 24.43
CA GLU A 402 -23.09 -1.85 23.40
C GLU A 402 -22.08 -0.71 23.22
N THR A 403 -21.55 -0.16 24.32
CA THR A 403 -20.55 0.91 24.26
C THR A 403 -19.21 0.40 23.72
N ALA A 404 -18.83 -0.83 24.06
CA ALA A 404 -17.64 -1.47 23.53
C ALA A 404 -17.77 -1.73 22.02
N ASN A 405 -18.89 -2.28 21.57
CA ASN A 405 -19.16 -2.54 20.15
C ASN A 405 -19.18 -1.25 19.34
N ARG A 406 -19.88 -0.22 19.82
CA ARG A 406 -19.84 1.11 19.22
C ARG A 406 -18.40 1.60 19.02
N LYS A 407 -17.54 1.50 20.04
CA LYS A 407 -16.13 1.94 19.93
C LYS A 407 -15.33 1.11 18.93
N VAL A 408 -15.58 -0.19 18.83
CA VAL A 408 -14.93 -1.07 17.84
C VAL A 408 -15.35 -0.65 16.42
N ILE A 409 -16.64 -0.43 16.19
CA ILE A 409 -17.17 -0.01 14.88
C ILE A 409 -16.66 1.39 14.48
N GLU A 410 -16.69 2.35 15.39
CA GLU A 410 -16.12 3.69 15.20
C GLU A 410 -14.61 3.64 14.91
N TYR A 411 -13.91 2.68 15.52
CA TYR A 411 -12.50 2.46 15.27
C TYR A 411 -12.25 1.87 13.88
N LEU A 412 -12.96 0.80 13.51
CA LEU A 412 -12.79 0.09 12.24
C LEU A 412 -13.24 0.93 11.03
N LEU A 413 -14.44 1.49 11.10
CA LEU A 413 -15.11 2.09 9.94
C LEU A 413 -15.30 3.61 10.12
N GLY A 414 -15.36 4.11 11.35
CA GLY A 414 -15.62 5.52 11.65
C GLY A 414 -14.49 6.48 11.28
N GLY A 415 -14.86 7.64 10.72
CA GLY A 415 -13.94 8.71 10.30
C GLY A 415 -13.16 8.42 9.01
N ARG A 416 -13.56 7.42 8.23
CA ARG A 416 -12.99 7.13 6.91
C ARG A 416 -13.77 7.87 5.81
N ASN A 417 -13.04 8.51 4.91
CA ASN A 417 -13.66 9.29 3.83
C ASN A 417 -14.05 8.46 2.60
N ASN A 418 -13.53 7.22 2.46
CA ASN A 418 -13.73 6.41 1.27
C ASN A 418 -13.66 4.92 1.62
N ILE A 419 -14.82 4.33 1.86
CA ILE A 419 -14.99 2.89 2.08
C ILE A 419 -15.66 2.30 0.84
N ARG A 420 -15.03 1.31 0.23
CA ARG A 420 -15.58 0.55 -0.90
C ARG A 420 -15.72 -0.91 -0.52
N VAL A 421 -16.92 -1.43 -0.64
CA VAL A 421 -17.29 -2.79 -0.25
C VAL A 421 -17.88 -3.50 -1.45
N GLN A 422 -17.38 -4.68 -1.80
CA GLN A 422 -17.94 -5.45 -2.90
C GLN A 422 -19.29 -6.06 -2.50
N CYS A 423 -19.36 -6.76 -1.37
CA CYS A 423 -20.59 -7.31 -0.81
C CYS A 423 -20.73 -6.97 0.67
N LEU A 424 -21.84 -6.34 1.04
CA LEU A 424 -22.19 -6.03 2.42
C LEU A 424 -23.31 -6.95 2.87
N PHE A 425 -23.07 -7.66 3.97
CA PHE A 425 -24.03 -8.55 4.59
C PHE A 425 -24.54 -7.96 5.90
N VAL A 426 -25.87 -7.95 6.07
CA VAL A 426 -26.54 -7.50 7.29
C VAL A 426 -27.49 -8.60 7.77
N PHE A 427 -27.19 -9.18 8.93
CA PHE A 427 -27.97 -10.23 9.58
C PHE A 427 -28.30 -9.85 11.03
N TYR A 428 -29.33 -10.49 11.62
CA TYR A 428 -29.64 -10.53 13.06
C TYR A 428 -29.31 -9.22 13.82
N ASP A 429 -30.15 -8.19 13.73
CA ASP A 429 -30.01 -6.88 14.38
C ASP A 429 -28.75 -6.08 13.99
N GLY A 430 -28.04 -6.49 12.92
CA GLY A 430 -26.86 -5.78 12.41
C GLY A 430 -27.13 -4.33 11.97
N TYR A 431 -28.38 -3.91 11.86
CA TYR A 431 -28.74 -2.51 11.68
C TYR A 431 -28.46 -1.65 12.92
N GLU A 432 -28.56 -2.18 14.13
CA GLU A 432 -28.20 -1.45 15.36
C GLU A 432 -26.69 -1.15 15.37
N THR A 433 -25.87 -2.15 15.01
CA THR A 433 -24.43 -2.02 14.75
C THR A 433 -24.14 -0.93 13.70
N MET A 434 -24.91 -0.87 12.61
CA MET A 434 -24.76 0.15 11.58
C MET A 434 -25.09 1.57 12.06
N GLN A 435 -26.07 1.76 12.94
CA GLN A 435 -26.48 3.09 13.38
C GLN A 435 -25.34 3.88 14.02
N HIS A 436 -24.39 3.19 14.64
CA HIS A 436 -23.19 3.83 15.18
C HIS A 436 -22.31 4.54 14.14
N LEU A 437 -22.49 4.27 12.84
CA LEU A 437 -21.75 4.91 11.75
C LEU A 437 -22.46 6.14 11.14
N LEU A 438 -23.69 6.41 11.56
CA LEU A 438 -24.47 7.57 11.09
C LEU A 438 -23.68 8.87 11.31
N GLY A 439 -23.46 9.62 10.22
CA GLY A 439 -22.72 10.88 10.25
C GLY A 439 -21.19 10.76 10.41
N LEU A 440 -20.65 9.55 10.60
CA LEU A 440 -19.21 9.32 10.75
C LEU A 440 -18.54 8.92 9.45
N SER A 441 -19.18 8.07 8.62
CA SER A 441 -18.62 7.57 7.36
C SER A 441 -19.72 7.06 6.43
N MET A 442 -19.53 7.25 5.12
CA MET A 442 -20.39 6.64 4.10
C MET A 442 -19.63 5.57 3.32
N MET A 443 -20.34 4.50 2.96
CA MET A 443 -19.80 3.36 2.22
C MET A 443 -20.34 3.33 0.80
N LYS A 444 -19.46 3.06 -0.16
CA LYS A 444 -19.85 2.69 -1.51
C LYS A 444 -19.92 1.16 -1.62
N VAL A 445 -21.12 0.63 -1.73
CA VAL A 445 -21.41 -0.80 -1.73
C VAL A 445 -21.84 -1.22 -3.14
N ASN A 446 -21.30 -2.33 -3.66
CA ASN A 446 -21.75 -2.87 -4.94
C ASN A 446 -22.98 -3.78 -4.78
N GLU A 447 -22.90 -4.77 -3.87
CA GLU A 447 -24.01 -5.67 -3.52
C GLU A 447 -24.37 -5.55 -2.03
N LEU A 448 -25.65 -5.33 -1.72
CA LEU A 448 -26.18 -5.37 -0.36
C LEU A 448 -27.04 -6.63 -0.20
N LYS A 449 -26.74 -7.46 0.80
CA LYS A 449 -27.55 -8.61 1.20
C LYS A 449 -28.06 -8.37 2.61
N SER A 450 -29.34 -8.00 2.69
CA SER A 450 -30.04 -7.81 3.95
C SER A 450 -30.99 -8.97 4.20
N TYR A 451 -30.94 -9.53 5.40
CA TYR A 451 -31.85 -10.60 5.82
C TYR A 451 -32.73 -10.18 7.01
N ASP A 452 -32.79 -8.88 7.29
CA ASP A 452 -33.36 -8.36 8.53
C ASP A 452 -34.24 -7.11 8.29
N ILE A 453 -35.10 -6.78 9.27
CA ILE A 453 -36.10 -5.71 9.22
C ILE A 453 -35.42 -4.35 9.48
N GLY A 454 -35.20 -3.54 8.45
CA GLY A 454 -34.59 -2.21 8.67
C GLY A 454 -34.00 -1.47 7.48
N LEU A 455 -34.38 -1.80 6.24
CA LEU A 455 -33.72 -1.28 5.03
C LEU A 455 -33.68 0.26 4.96
N THR A 456 -34.64 0.95 5.58
CA THR A 456 -34.66 2.42 5.71
C THR A 456 -33.47 2.98 6.46
N LYS A 457 -32.96 2.27 7.48
CA LYS A 457 -31.80 2.68 8.28
C LYS A 457 -30.49 2.68 7.47
N CYS A 458 -30.36 1.83 6.46
CA CYS A 458 -29.16 1.74 5.62
C CYS A 458 -28.93 2.95 4.70
N TYR A 459 -29.98 3.68 4.33
CA TYR A 459 -29.91 4.72 3.30
C TYR A 459 -28.94 5.86 3.67
N ALA A 460 -28.83 6.16 4.96
CA ALA A 460 -27.96 7.23 5.45
C ALA A 460 -26.45 6.86 5.47
N ILE A 461 -26.12 5.58 5.31
CA ILE A 461 -24.74 5.07 5.42
C ILE A 461 -24.23 4.57 4.07
N ILE A 462 -25.11 4.10 3.18
CA ILE A 462 -24.75 3.50 1.89
C ILE A 462 -24.98 4.51 0.75
N GLN A 463 -23.96 4.71 -0.09
CA GLN A 463 -24.08 5.47 -1.33
C GLN A 463 -24.88 4.68 -2.37
N THR A 464 -25.99 5.25 -2.82
CA THR A 464 -26.83 4.75 -3.93
C THR A 464 -26.38 5.35 -5.28
N PRO A 465 -26.70 4.72 -6.43
CA PRO A 465 -27.42 3.45 -6.61
C PRO A 465 -26.53 2.21 -6.41
N LEU A 466 -27.15 1.10 -5.95
CA LEU A 466 -26.51 -0.21 -5.84
C LEU A 466 -26.52 -0.96 -7.18
N LYS A 467 -25.52 -1.82 -7.42
CA LYS A 467 -25.56 -2.76 -8.55
C LYS A 467 -26.52 -3.92 -8.29
N LYS A 468 -26.52 -4.45 -7.07
CA LYS A 468 -27.41 -5.54 -6.68
C LYS A 468 -27.88 -5.38 -5.23
N LEU A 469 -29.16 -5.64 -5.00
CA LEU A 469 -29.76 -5.68 -3.67
C LEU A 469 -30.46 -7.02 -3.49
N ARG A 470 -30.18 -7.72 -2.40
CA ARG A 470 -30.94 -8.88 -1.93
C ARG A 470 -31.58 -8.53 -0.59
N PHE A 471 -32.89 -8.72 -0.47
CA PHE A 471 -33.61 -8.40 0.77
C PHE A 471 -34.85 -9.28 0.99
N GLY A 472 -35.29 -9.38 2.25
CA GLY A 472 -36.63 -9.87 2.60
C GLY A 472 -37.62 -8.71 2.65
N ALA A 473 -38.83 -8.89 2.13
CA ALA A 473 -39.87 -7.88 2.15
C ALA A 473 -40.90 -8.20 3.24
N SER A 474 -40.97 -7.38 4.29
CA SER A 474 -41.89 -7.58 5.42
C SER A 474 -43.22 -6.85 5.22
N HIS A 475 -43.23 -5.78 4.44
CA HIS A 475 -44.42 -5.01 4.12
C HIS A 475 -44.35 -4.44 2.68
N PRO A 476 -45.48 -4.23 1.98
CA PRO A 476 -45.49 -3.62 0.64
C PRO A 476 -44.78 -2.26 0.53
N SER A 477 -44.75 -1.49 1.63
CA SER A 477 -44.03 -0.21 1.68
C SER A 477 -42.51 -0.36 1.54
N ASP A 478 -41.94 -1.55 1.73
CA ASP A 478 -40.49 -1.78 1.58
C ASP A 478 -40.04 -1.54 0.14
N PHE A 479 -40.93 -1.74 -0.84
CA PHE A 479 -40.67 -1.48 -2.25
C PHE A 479 -40.61 0.01 -2.61
N GLU A 480 -41.16 0.87 -1.75
CA GLU A 480 -41.06 2.33 -1.87
C GLU A 480 -39.74 2.88 -1.31
N ASN A 481 -38.92 2.03 -0.67
CA ASN A 481 -37.63 2.43 -0.15
C ASN A 481 -36.70 2.92 -1.28
N PRO A 482 -36.03 4.08 -1.12
CA PRO A 482 -35.12 4.61 -2.14
C PRO A 482 -34.00 3.64 -2.56
N ILE A 483 -33.49 2.80 -1.66
CA ILE A 483 -32.47 1.79 -2.00
C ILE A 483 -33.04 0.75 -2.97
N VAL A 484 -34.28 0.30 -2.74
CA VAL A 484 -34.97 -0.65 -3.63
C VAL A 484 -35.22 0.03 -4.97
N ARG A 485 -35.79 1.24 -4.99
CA ARG A 485 -36.13 1.93 -6.23
C ARG A 485 -34.93 2.38 -7.07
N THR A 486 -33.73 2.52 -6.47
CA THR A 486 -32.54 2.98 -7.20
C THR A 486 -31.58 1.86 -7.61
N ALA A 487 -31.69 0.65 -7.05
CA ALA A 487 -30.81 -0.46 -7.39
C ALA A 487 -30.98 -0.91 -8.86
N GLU A 488 -29.90 -1.30 -9.54
CA GLU A 488 -30.00 -1.84 -10.91
C GLU A 488 -30.72 -3.21 -10.90
N LYS A 489 -30.34 -4.08 -9.96
CA LYS A 489 -30.91 -5.42 -9.76
C LYS A 489 -31.42 -5.61 -8.34
N ILE A 490 -32.62 -6.15 -8.19
CA ILE A 490 -33.18 -6.54 -6.90
C ILE A 490 -33.54 -8.04 -6.86
N GLU A 491 -33.30 -8.65 -5.71
CA GLU A 491 -33.57 -10.06 -5.43
C GLU A 491 -34.33 -10.19 -4.11
N ILE A 492 -35.58 -10.63 -4.17
CA ILE A 492 -36.45 -10.79 -3.01
C ILE A 492 -36.32 -12.24 -2.53
N SER A 493 -35.80 -12.43 -1.32
CA SER A 493 -35.49 -13.76 -0.77
C SER A 493 -36.69 -14.42 -0.08
N HIS A 494 -37.57 -13.63 0.54
CA HIS A 494 -38.79 -14.07 1.20
C HIS A 494 -39.77 -12.90 1.37
N TYR A 495 -41.06 -13.22 1.55
CA TYR A 495 -42.10 -12.27 1.94
C TYR A 495 -42.55 -12.57 3.37
N GLY A 496 -42.54 -11.56 4.24
CA GLY A 496 -43.08 -11.60 5.59
C GLY A 496 -44.58 -11.31 5.67
N TYR A 497 -45.24 -11.07 4.53
CA TYR A 497 -46.67 -10.83 4.41
C TYR A 497 -47.27 -11.72 3.32
N SER A 498 -48.56 -12.06 3.46
CA SER A 498 -49.29 -12.90 2.50
C SER A 498 -50.53 -12.16 2.01
N GLU A 499 -50.32 -11.28 1.02
CA GLU A 499 -51.39 -10.52 0.37
C GLU A 499 -51.24 -10.61 -1.15
N PRO A 500 -51.66 -11.72 -1.77
CA PRO A 500 -51.46 -11.92 -3.20
C PRO A 500 -52.22 -10.89 -4.04
N ASP A 501 -53.28 -10.26 -3.53
CA ASP A 501 -54.16 -9.35 -4.28
C ASP A 501 -53.50 -8.02 -4.62
N ILE A 502 -52.64 -7.52 -3.76
CA ILE A 502 -51.87 -6.28 -3.99
C ILE A 502 -50.57 -6.52 -4.78
N TRP A 503 -50.20 -7.78 -5.03
CA TRP A 503 -48.91 -8.15 -5.63
C TRP A 503 -48.64 -7.41 -6.95
N LEU A 504 -49.64 -7.33 -7.84
CA LEU A 504 -49.49 -6.67 -9.13
C LEU A 504 -49.21 -5.17 -8.94
N GLU A 505 -49.94 -4.52 -8.04
CA GLU A 505 -49.76 -3.09 -7.74
C GLU A 505 -48.37 -2.80 -7.17
N THR A 506 -47.87 -3.67 -6.29
CA THR A 506 -46.54 -3.54 -5.69
C THR A 506 -45.40 -3.71 -6.71
N HIS A 507 -45.54 -4.63 -7.67
CA HIS A 507 -44.43 -5.03 -8.54
C HIS A 507 -44.44 -4.39 -9.94
N LYS A 508 -45.60 -3.97 -10.46
CA LYS A 508 -45.73 -3.46 -11.84
C LYS A 508 -44.89 -2.20 -12.09
N ASN A 509 -44.76 -1.34 -11.08
CA ASN A 509 -44.12 -0.02 -11.16
C ASN A 509 -42.66 0.02 -10.68
N LEU A 510 -42.03 -1.14 -10.48
CA LEU A 510 -40.64 -1.20 -10.04
C LEU A 510 -39.70 -0.71 -11.15
N PRO A 511 -38.87 0.32 -10.90
CA PRO A 511 -38.00 0.93 -11.92
C PRO A 511 -36.75 0.11 -12.25
N ASN A 512 -36.49 -0.97 -11.49
CA ASN A 512 -35.28 -1.77 -11.59
C ASN A 512 -35.15 -2.44 -12.96
N LYS A 513 -33.90 -2.58 -13.42
CA LYS A 513 -33.59 -3.28 -14.66
C LYS A 513 -33.84 -4.78 -14.53
N GLU A 514 -33.45 -5.38 -13.41
CA GLU A 514 -33.69 -6.80 -13.16
C GLU A 514 -34.36 -7.02 -11.80
N VAL A 515 -35.51 -7.70 -11.80
CA VAL A 515 -36.27 -8.09 -10.59
C VAL A 515 -36.31 -9.61 -10.50
N ILE A 516 -35.86 -10.16 -9.38
CA ILE A 516 -35.88 -11.59 -9.10
C ILE A 516 -36.68 -11.84 -7.83
N ILE A 517 -37.79 -12.56 -7.94
CA ILE A 517 -38.52 -13.11 -6.81
C ILE A 517 -38.03 -14.54 -6.61
N ASN A 518 -37.20 -14.75 -5.58
CA ASN A 518 -36.65 -16.06 -5.21
C ASN A 518 -37.40 -16.66 -4.01
N ALA A 519 -38.69 -16.34 -3.90
CA ALA A 519 -39.62 -16.85 -2.90
C ALA A 519 -40.87 -17.40 -3.61
N VAL A 520 -41.44 -18.49 -3.08
CA VAL A 520 -42.73 -19.00 -3.55
C VAL A 520 -43.83 -18.16 -2.88
N ILE A 521 -44.76 -17.63 -3.68
CA ILE A 521 -45.87 -16.80 -3.20
C ILE A 521 -47.14 -17.64 -3.22
N ASP A 522 -47.69 -17.94 -2.05
CA ASP A 522 -48.94 -18.67 -1.94
C ASP A 522 -50.12 -17.84 -2.48
N GLY A 523 -50.97 -18.47 -3.31
CA GLY A 523 -52.14 -17.80 -3.91
C GLY A 523 -51.83 -16.89 -5.11
N LEU A 524 -50.58 -16.83 -5.60
CA LEU A 524 -50.25 -16.13 -6.84
C LEU A 524 -50.75 -16.94 -8.06
N THR A 525 -51.76 -16.42 -8.75
CA THR A 525 -52.33 -17.07 -9.93
C THR A 525 -51.63 -16.66 -11.22
N ASP A 526 -51.66 -17.52 -12.23
CA ASP A 526 -51.18 -17.22 -13.59
C ASP A 526 -51.78 -15.94 -14.16
N ILE A 527 -53.05 -15.66 -13.82
CA ILE A 527 -53.76 -14.45 -14.24
C ILE A 527 -53.00 -13.19 -13.80
N LYS A 528 -52.46 -13.15 -12.58
CA LYS A 528 -51.70 -11.99 -12.07
C LYS A 528 -50.39 -11.79 -12.84
N VAL A 529 -49.71 -12.88 -13.21
CA VAL A 529 -48.50 -12.84 -14.04
C VAL A 529 -48.82 -12.41 -15.47
N LEU A 530 -49.92 -12.89 -16.05
CA LEU A 530 -50.38 -12.47 -17.37
C LEU A 530 -50.74 -10.98 -17.40
N ASN A 531 -51.40 -10.46 -16.35
CA ASN A 531 -51.71 -9.04 -16.22
C ASN A 531 -50.44 -8.19 -16.10
N LEU A 532 -49.36 -8.69 -15.48
CA LEU A 532 -48.06 -8.03 -15.47
C LEU A 532 -47.46 -7.93 -16.89
N ILE A 533 -47.56 -9.00 -17.69
CA ILE A 533 -47.10 -9.01 -19.09
C ILE A 533 -47.90 -8.00 -19.94
N GLU A 534 -49.22 -7.96 -19.74
CA GLU A 534 -50.11 -6.99 -20.39
C GLU A 534 -49.72 -5.55 -20.04
N TYR A 535 -49.48 -5.28 -18.76
CA TYR A 535 -48.99 -3.98 -18.30
C TYR A 535 -47.64 -3.60 -18.93
N TRP A 536 -46.67 -4.53 -19.01
CA TRP A 536 -45.36 -4.29 -19.64
C TRP A 536 -45.49 -3.99 -21.14
N ARG A 537 -46.44 -4.63 -21.80
CA ARG A 537 -46.78 -4.40 -23.21
C ARG A 537 -47.36 -3.00 -23.42
N GLU A 538 -48.28 -2.57 -22.57
CA GLU A 538 -48.93 -1.25 -22.67
C GLU A 538 -47.96 -0.11 -22.34
N THR A 539 -47.17 -0.26 -21.28
CA THR A 539 -46.28 0.80 -20.77
C THR A 539 -44.92 0.89 -21.45
N ARG A 540 -44.59 -0.05 -22.35
CA ARG A 540 -43.33 -0.10 -23.11
C ARG A 540 -42.10 0.01 -22.20
N ARG A 541 -41.98 -0.94 -21.28
CA ARG A 541 -40.81 -1.02 -20.38
C ARG A 541 -39.49 -1.04 -21.16
N ALA A 542 -38.42 -0.51 -20.57
CA ALA A 542 -37.12 -0.38 -21.22
C ALA A 542 -36.55 -1.72 -21.72
N VAL A 543 -35.89 -1.71 -22.88
CA VAL A 543 -35.20 -2.88 -23.43
C VAL A 543 -34.07 -3.30 -22.49
N GLY A 544 -33.95 -4.61 -22.24
CA GLY A 544 -33.00 -5.16 -21.27
C GLY A 544 -33.59 -5.34 -19.86
N SER A 545 -34.82 -4.89 -19.61
CA SER A 545 -35.53 -5.20 -18.36
C SER A 545 -35.91 -6.69 -18.27
N SER A 546 -35.75 -7.28 -17.09
CA SER A 546 -36.18 -8.65 -16.80
C SER A 546 -36.88 -8.77 -15.45
N PHE A 547 -37.86 -9.67 -15.40
CA PHE A 547 -38.60 -10.03 -14.20
C PHE A 547 -38.66 -11.54 -14.10
N SER A 548 -38.29 -12.10 -12.96
CA SER A 548 -38.35 -13.54 -12.75
C SER A 548 -39.01 -13.90 -11.44
N LEU A 549 -39.74 -15.01 -11.44
CA LEU A 549 -40.50 -15.48 -10.29
C LEU A 549 -40.51 -17.01 -10.22
N LEU A 550 -40.53 -17.54 -9.01
CA LEU A 550 -40.77 -18.96 -8.75
C LEU A 550 -42.28 -19.24 -8.76
N LYS A 551 -42.67 -20.37 -9.35
CA LYS A 551 -44.04 -20.90 -9.34
C LYS A 551 -44.19 -21.97 -8.26
N ALA A 552 -45.41 -22.15 -7.77
CA ALA A 552 -45.72 -23.17 -6.78
C ALA A 552 -45.55 -24.59 -7.37
N ASN A 553 -45.36 -25.58 -6.48
CA ASN A 553 -45.27 -26.98 -6.88
C ASN A 553 -46.60 -27.46 -7.47
N GLY A 554 -46.58 -27.91 -8.73
CA GLY A 554 -47.75 -28.42 -9.46
C GLY A 554 -48.13 -27.60 -10.69
N ASP A 555 -47.65 -26.35 -10.80
CA ASP A 555 -47.95 -25.52 -11.96
C ASP A 555 -47.13 -25.93 -13.19
N SER A 556 -47.84 -26.27 -14.26
CA SER A 556 -47.23 -26.61 -15.55
C SER A 556 -46.74 -25.36 -16.27
N ILE A 557 -45.41 -25.18 -16.36
CA ILE A 557 -44.79 -24.12 -17.18
C ILE A 557 -45.29 -24.18 -18.62
N LYS A 558 -45.47 -25.38 -19.15
CA LYS A 558 -45.95 -25.59 -20.52
C LYS A 558 -47.34 -24.99 -20.73
N MET A 559 -48.28 -25.28 -19.83
CA MET A 559 -49.63 -24.69 -19.88
C MET A 559 -49.60 -23.18 -19.71
N PHE A 560 -48.76 -22.66 -18.80
CA PHE A 560 -48.60 -21.22 -18.64
C PHE A 560 -48.11 -20.56 -19.94
N LEU A 561 -47.11 -21.14 -20.61
CA LEU A 561 -46.60 -20.61 -21.88
C LEU A 561 -47.61 -20.76 -23.03
N GLU A 562 -48.39 -21.83 -23.08
CA GLU A 562 -49.53 -21.98 -24.02
C GLU A 562 -50.54 -20.84 -23.79
N ASN A 563 -50.92 -20.57 -22.54
CA ASN A 563 -51.80 -19.44 -22.20
C ASN A 563 -51.21 -18.08 -22.60
N VAL A 564 -49.90 -17.87 -22.42
CA VAL A 564 -49.20 -16.66 -22.87
C VAL A 564 -49.26 -16.54 -24.40
N LYS A 565 -49.00 -17.63 -25.12
CA LYS A 565 -49.04 -17.67 -26.58
C LYS A 565 -50.43 -17.32 -27.08
N ASP A 566 -51.47 -17.95 -26.54
CA ASP A 566 -52.84 -17.78 -27.01
C ASP A 566 -53.39 -16.39 -26.66
N ARG A 567 -53.17 -15.91 -25.42
CA ARG A 567 -53.66 -14.60 -24.96
C ARG A 567 -52.98 -13.43 -25.69
N PHE A 568 -51.70 -13.56 -26.03
CA PHE A 568 -50.91 -12.47 -26.63
C PHE A 568 -50.54 -12.70 -28.10
N GLN A 569 -51.09 -13.72 -28.75
CA GLN A 569 -50.77 -14.11 -30.14
C GLN A 569 -49.25 -14.26 -30.36
N GLY A 570 -48.59 -14.90 -29.39
CA GLY A 570 -47.15 -15.13 -29.39
C GLY A 570 -46.71 -16.27 -30.32
N THR A 571 -45.40 -16.41 -30.48
CA THR A 571 -44.77 -17.52 -31.23
C THR A 571 -43.72 -18.21 -30.37
N TYR A 572 -43.64 -19.53 -30.45
CA TYR A 572 -42.55 -20.26 -29.79
C TYR A 572 -41.22 -19.93 -30.45
N VAL A 573 -40.17 -19.77 -29.63
CA VAL A 573 -38.81 -19.47 -30.08
C VAL A 573 -37.81 -20.32 -29.32
N GLU A 574 -36.70 -20.67 -29.96
CA GLU A 574 -35.58 -21.34 -29.29
C GLU A 574 -34.64 -20.32 -28.63
N LEU A 575 -34.25 -20.57 -27.38
CA LEU A 575 -33.23 -19.80 -26.67
C LEU A 575 -31.91 -20.59 -26.66
N LYS A 576 -30.81 -20.01 -27.18
CA LYS A 576 -29.46 -20.55 -26.93
C LYS A 576 -29.14 -20.36 -25.45
N VAL A 577 -28.94 -21.46 -24.72
CA VAL A 577 -28.70 -21.46 -23.27
C VAL A 577 -27.30 -20.92 -22.98
N THR A 578 -27.20 -19.68 -22.52
CA THR A 578 -25.95 -19.10 -22.03
C THR A 578 -26.01 -18.94 -20.52
N ASN A 579 -25.21 -19.75 -19.82
CA ASN A 579 -24.74 -19.53 -18.44
C ASN A 579 -25.78 -19.56 -17.31
N THR A 580 -26.49 -20.67 -17.17
CA THR A 580 -26.97 -21.11 -15.85
C THR A 580 -26.97 -22.62 -15.78
N ASN A 581 -26.10 -23.22 -14.96
CA ASN A 581 -26.18 -24.64 -14.54
C ASN A 581 -27.46 -24.95 -13.72
N THR A 582 -28.52 -24.13 -13.86
CA THR A 582 -29.70 -24.08 -13.01
C THR A 582 -31.01 -24.08 -13.78
N PHE A 583 -31.07 -24.20 -15.12
CA PHE A 583 -32.33 -24.32 -15.86
C PHE A 583 -32.38 -25.57 -16.74
N PHE A 584 -33.39 -26.41 -16.54
CA PHE A 584 -33.68 -27.58 -17.36
C PHE A 584 -35.03 -27.42 -18.09
N ASN A 585 -35.11 -27.87 -19.34
CA ASN A 585 -36.29 -27.81 -20.22
C ASN A 585 -36.86 -26.38 -20.36
N ILE A 586 -36.20 -25.55 -21.18
CA ILE A 586 -36.59 -24.16 -21.38
C ILE A 586 -37.49 -24.07 -22.62
N ASP A 587 -38.76 -23.80 -22.39
CA ASP A 587 -39.69 -23.37 -23.43
C ASP A 587 -39.79 -21.84 -23.41
N ALA A 588 -39.88 -21.21 -24.58
CA ALA A 588 -39.96 -19.75 -24.70
C ALA A 588 -40.98 -19.28 -25.73
N VAL A 589 -41.73 -18.24 -25.38
CA VAL A 589 -42.73 -17.57 -26.21
C VAL A 589 -42.32 -16.12 -26.42
N SER A 590 -42.24 -15.72 -27.68
CA SER A 590 -41.96 -14.36 -28.12
C SER A 590 -43.26 -13.65 -28.48
N ILE A 591 -43.48 -12.47 -27.90
CA ILE A 591 -44.62 -11.59 -28.15
C ILE A 591 -44.08 -10.33 -28.84
N LYS A 592 -44.53 -10.09 -30.07
CA LYS A 592 -44.12 -8.92 -30.86
C LYS A 592 -44.77 -7.66 -30.31
N MET A 593 -43.98 -6.63 -30.02
CA MET A 593 -44.49 -5.32 -29.58
C MET A 593 -44.53 -4.34 -30.76
N ASN A 594 -43.39 -4.13 -31.43
CA ASN A 594 -43.26 -3.26 -32.60
C ASN A 594 -42.07 -3.72 -33.49
N SER A 595 -41.55 -2.84 -34.36
CA SER A 595 -40.40 -3.13 -35.22
C SER A 595 -39.06 -3.21 -34.47
N GLU A 596 -38.99 -2.75 -33.22
CA GLU A 596 -37.72 -2.56 -32.48
C GLU A 596 -37.64 -3.37 -31.17
N SER A 597 -38.77 -3.78 -30.57
CA SER A 597 -38.80 -4.53 -29.31
C SER A 597 -39.79 -5.71 -29.30
N LYS A 598 -39.46 -6.73 -28.50
CA LYS A 598 -40.26 -7.93 -28.24
C LYS A 598 -40.19 -8.31 -26.77
N ILE A 599 -41.26 -8.92 -26.25
CA ILE A 599 -41.25 -9.58 -24.93
C ILE A 599 -40.96 -11.05 -25.16
N VAL A 600 -39.97 -11.60 -24.46
CA VAL A 600 -39.71 -13.04 -24.44
C VAL A 600 -40.04 -13.55 -23.04
N VAL A 601 -40.99 -14.46 -22.98
CA VAL A 601 -41.38 -15.17 -21.76
C VAL A 601 -40.85 -16.59 -21.87
N TYR A 602 -40.05 -17.01 -20.91
CA TYR A 602 -39.50 -18.37 -20.89
C TYR A 602 -39.56 -18.95 -19.49
N GLY A 603 -39.63 -20.26 -19.40
CA GLY A 603 -39.67 -20.94 -18.11
C GLY A 603 -38.99 -22.30 -18.17
N GLY A 604 -38.46 -22.73 -17.03
CA GLY A 604 -37.86 -24.05 -16.87
C GLY A 604 -37.78 -24.45 -15.40
N LYS A 605 -37.30 -25.67 -15.13
CA LYS A 605 -37.06 -26.12 -13.76
C LYS A 605 -35.72 -25.61 -13.26
N THR A 606 -35.70 -25.07 -12.03
CA THR A 606 -34.49 -24.65 -11.33
C THR A 606 -34.27 -25.41 -10.03
N ASN A 607 -33.01 -25.62 -9.68
CA ASN A 607 -32.63 -26.16 -8.39
C ASN A 607 -32.87 -25.09 -7.31
N HIS A 608 -33.81 -25.34 -6.40
CA HIS A 608 -34.03 -24.52 -5.22
C HIS A 608 -34.19 -25.45 -4.00
N TRP A 609 -33.09 -25.67 -3.26
CA TRP A 609 -33.04 -26.69 -2.21
C TRP A 609 -34.20 -26.54 -1.20
N PRO A 610 -34.97 -27.60 -0.89
CA PRO A 610 -34.73 -29.02 -1.16
C PRO A 610 -35.47 -29.61 -2.39
N LYS A 611 -36.08 -28.81 -3.28
CA LYS A 611 -36.89 -29.33 -4.43
C LYS A 611 -36.58 -28.64 -5.76
N MET A 612 -36.87 -29.31 -6.89
CA MET A 612 -36.91 -28.62 -8.18
C MET A 612 -38.16 -27.75 -8.24
N VAL A 613 -37.98 -26.44 -8.45
CA VAL A 613 -39.09 -25.47 -8.53
C VAL A 613 -39.16 -24.91 -9.94
N SER A 614 -40.37 -24.69 -10.44
CA SER A 614 -40.61 -24.05 -11.74
C SER A 614 -40.29 -22.56 -11.65
N LYS A 615 -39.53 -22.00 -12.58
CA LYS A 615 -39.21 -20.57 -12.64
C LYS A 615 -39.62 -19.99 -13.99
N VAL A 616 -40.29 -18.84 -13.95
CA VAL A 616 -40.68 -18.05 -15.13
C VAL A 616 -39.86 -16.78 -15.19
N VAL A 617 -39.46 -16.39 -16.40
CA VAL A 617 -38.74 -15.16 -16.68
C VAL A 617 -39.43 -14.42 -17.82
N ILE A 618 -39.68 -13.14 -17.61
CA ILE A 618 -40.21 -12.18 -18.59
C ILE A 618 -39.08 -11.22 -18.91
N LYS A 619 -38.74 -11.05 -20.19
CA LYS A 619 -37.60 -10.21 -20.60
C LYS A 619 -37.93 -9.34 -21.82
N MET A 620 -37.59 -8.06 -21.74
CA MET A 620 -37.65 -7.12 -22.86
C MET A 620 -36.39 -7.24 -23.73
N MET A 621 -36.55 -7.49 -25.04
CA MET A 621 -35.45 -7.66 -26.00
C MET A 621 -35.64 -6.82 -27.26
N ALA A 622 -34.55 -6.46 -27.93
CA ALA A 622 -34.60 -5.76 -29.21
C ALA A 622 -34.92 -6.73 -30.37
N VAL A 623 -35.62 -6.25 -31.39
CA VAL A 623 -35.90 -6.99 -32.63
C VAL A 623 -34.66 -6.93 -33.51
N GLY A 624 -33.71 -7.84 -33.27
CA GLY A 624 -32.42 -7.88 -33.99
C GLY A 624 -31.25 -8.34 -33.13
N SER A 625 -31.38 -8.43 -31.80
CA SER A 625 -30.39 -9.10 -30.97
C SER A 625 -30.43 -10.61 -31.26
N SER A 626 -29.50 -11.09 -32.08
CA SER A 626 -29.15 -12.51 -32.16
C SER A 626 -28.62 -12.99 -30.79
N SER A 627 -28.85 -14.26 -30.51
CA SER A 627 -28.67 -14.93 -29.23
C SER A 627 -27.21 -15.29 -28.91
N GLU A 628 -26.28 -14.32 -28.90
CA GLU A 628 -24.87 -14.55 -28.54
C GLU A 628 -24.31 -13.48 -27.59
N ILE A 629 -23.69 -13.93 -26.49
CA ILE A 629 -22.66 -13.15 -25.76
C ILE A 629 -21.46 -14.07 -25.50
N GLN A 630 -20.34 -13.62 -26.07
CA GLN A 630 -18.92 -13.81 -25.76
C GLN A 630 -18.52 -14.76 -24.61
N GLU A 631 -17.63 -15.69 -24.96
CA GLU A 631 -16.73 -16.42 -24.05
C GLU A 631 -15.80 -15.47 -23.29
N LYS A 632 -15.66 -15.72 -21.98
CA LYS A 632 -14.38 -15.60 -21.29
C LYS A 632 -14.39 -16.41 -20.00
N VAL A 633 -13.76 -17.58 -20.00
CA VAL A 633 -13.30 -18.27 -18.77
C VAL A 633 -11.98 -19.01 -19.07
N GLU A 634 -10.93 -18.61 -18.36
CA GLU A 634 -9.89 -19.49 -17.79
C GLU A 634 -9.80 -19.04 -16.32
N PRO A 635 -9.46 -19.89 -15.31
CA PRO A 635 -8.36 -20.87 -15.37
C PRO A 635 -8.60 -22.19 -14.59
N LEU A 636 -7.65 -23.13 -14.64
CA LEU A 636 -7.15 -23.86 -13.45
C LEU A 636 -5.86 -24.66 -13.75
N GLU A 637 -5.08 -24.77 -12.69
CA GLU A 637 -3.69 -25.25 -12.54
C GLU A 637 -3.49 -26.75 -12.76
N GLU A 638 -2.23 -27.16 -13.01
CA GLU A 638 -1.59 -28.28 -12.28
C GLU A 638 -0.04 -28.17 -12.31
N GLN A 639 0.57 -28.20 -11.12
CA GLN A 639 1.97 -28.60 -10.83
C GLN A 639 1.99 -30.13 -10.51
N PRO A 640 3.11 -30.88 -10.25
CA PRO A 640 4.45 -30.48 -9.75
C PRO A 640 5.67 -31.36 -10.21
N LYS A 641 6.90 -31.08 -9.73
CA LYS A 641 7.72 -31.94 -8.83
C LYS A 641 9.24 -31.60 -8.70
N ILE A 642 9.66 -31.21 -7.46
CA ILE A 642 10.75 -31.66 -6.52
C ILE A 642 12.21 -31.82 -7.08
N VAL A 643 13.37 -31.50 -6.43
CA VAL A 643 13.94 -31.71 -5.06
C VAL A 643 15.24 -30.84 -4.82
N PRO A 644 15.98 -30.90 -3.67
CA PRO A 644 16.09 -29.81 -2.70
C PRO A 644 17.54 -29.27 -2.47
N GLY A 645 17.68 -28.08 -1.87
CA GLY A 645 18.95 -27.56 -1.35
C GLY A 645 18.78 -26.96 0.04
N LYS A 646 19.56 -27.43 1.02
CA LYS A 646 19.52 -27.01 2.43
C LYS A 646 19.83 -25.50 2.59
N PRO A 647 19.21 -24.80 3.56
CA PRO A 647 19.34 -23.36 3.71
C PRO A 647 20.60 -22.95 4.47
N LEU A 648 21.31 -21.94 3.95
CA LEU A 648 22.38 -21.24 4.67
C LEU A 648 21.73 -20.10 5.49
N ASN A 649 21.94 -20.11 6.81
CA ASN A 649 21.35 -19.17 7.77
C ASN A 649 21.86 -17.73 7.60
N LEU A 650 21.22 -16.94 6.74
CA LEU A 650 21.43 -15.48 6.62
C LEU A 650 20.57 -14.66 7.61
N VAL A 651 19.61 -15.30 8.26
CA VAL A 651 18.58 -14.65 9.12
C VAL A 651 19.13 -14.19 10.48
N PHE A 652 20.24 -14.78 10.95
CA PHE A 652 20.75 -14.50 12.31
C PHE A 652 21.66 -13.26 12.44
N ILE A 653 22.08 -12.62 11.34
CA ILE A 653 22.97 -11.44 11.39
C ILE A 653 22.24 -10.16 10.94
N VAL A 654 21.31 -10.25 10.00
CA VAL A 654 20.64 -9.08 9.40
C VAL A 654 19.51 -8.54 10.28
N VAL A 655 18.76 -9.41 10.96
CA VAL A 655 17.62 -9.02 11.81
C VAL A 655 18.03 -8.28 13.10
N PRO A 656 19.11 -8.66 13.81
CA PRO A 656 19.58 -7.91 14.99
C PRO A 656 20.12 -6.52 14.65
N LEU A 657 20.77 -6.35 13.49
CA LEU A 657 21.38 -5.08 13.09
C LEU A 657 20.33 -4.06 12.62
N LEU A 658 19.31 -4.53 11.89
CA LEU A 658 18.14 -3.73 11.51
C LEU A 658 17.27 -3.37 12.72
N THR A 659 17.08 -4.30 13.67
CA THR A 659 16.34 -3.97 14.90
C THR A 659 17.12 -3.02 15.79
N PHE A 660 18.45 -3.14 15.90
CA PHE A 660 19.30 -2.18 16.61
C PHE A 660 19.26 -0.78 15.99
N LEU A 661 19.32 -0.67 14.66
CA LEU A 661 19.20 0.62 13.95
C LEU A 661 17.80 1.23 14.08
N ILE A 662 16.74 0.42 14.03
CA ILE A 662 15.36 0.90 14.23
C ILE A 662 15.14 1.35 15.68
N ILE A 663 15.68 0.63 16.67
CA ILE A 663 15.60 1.01 18.09
C ILE A 663 16.42 2.27 18.38
N LEU A 664 17.62 2.41 17.80
CA LEU A 664 18.43 3.62 17.90
C LEU A 664 17.73 4.83 17.27
N CYS A 665 17.09 4.64 16.11
CA CYS A 665 16.27 5.67 15.48
C CYS A 665 15.01 6.01 16.29
N LEU A 666 14.33 5.03 16.89
CA LEU A 666 13.16 5.29 17.74
C LEU A 666 13.55 5.98 19.05
N TRP A 667 14.70 5.64 19.63
CA TRP A 667 15.23 6.27 20.85
C TRP A 667 15.70 7.72 20.62
N LEU A 668 16.18 8.06 19.42
CA LEU A 668 16.55 9.44 19.04
C LEU A 668 15.36 10.35 18.73
N PHE A 669 14.14 9.80 18.58
CA PHE A 669 12.93 10.53 18.18
C PHE A 669 11.78 10.51 19.22
N CYS A 670 11.93 9.80 20.32
CA CYS A 670 11.16 10.01 21.56
C CYS A 670 11.83 11.11 22.40
#